data_AF-A0A8C0JHN6-F1
#
_entry.id   AF-A0A8C0JHN6-F1
#
_cell.length_a   1.000
_cell.length_b   1.000
_cell.length_c   1.000
_cell.angle_alpha   90.00
_cell.angle_beta   90.00
_cell.angle_gamma   90.00
#
_symmetry.space_group_name_H-M   'P 1'
#
loop_
_entity.id
_entity.type
_entity.pdbx_description
1 polymer ?
#
loop_
_entity_poly.entity_id
_entity_poly.type
_entity_poly.pdbx_seq_one_letter_code
_entity_poly.pdbx_strand_id
1 'polypeptide(L)'
;MGKSRTKRFKRPQFSPTGDCQAEAAAEANGTGGDEDDGPAAELLEKLQHPSAEVRECACAGLARLVQQRPAWPGLARRDAVRRLGPLLLDPSLAVRETAAGALRNLSACGGFEVCDDMVTKDIMTPLVALLKECSAGLDSNEMSPQEKKDQNRNSIENIANEAMNVLWNICECSSRAVSIFNKEGCLEIVLKYLSRFSTNVDLAISVAYCLQTVTEDNPELLKSFSAPALHVLESAMLSPVTSMDYILLKTLVAGTIWNLKDIIPSKSQAEIINAILKILSEVLDLDAGEIVIRMQEAEKQRLEAAAETEDILGSANHDALMEDDEMEEIPHKRKVRRKTFISDLLPPTDKELRESIALLTAQQTALEIIVNMCCSEDPSDDEWEELSSSDESDAFMENSFSECGGQLLSPLCLSHEVHTAFTNYLIPKKIFEKTAFPNSTAVDLCSRSPTWKSLVRKMNTIQCRALVCLQSLVSLLDVDHLGGPAALQTLAQHLSQLLFSQPGKYLGLIHVDFLEAISSALRALLQTMASNNISQCMTPDQLMTLCTASIHSSNTGVRVNVVSILGITGSVLAKEDGTLETLKTIGCFLLEVATKDPSLVVAGEALDALFDVFADGKEAERASVQIKLLSALKEFQPVFKMKIRKEGRGKYSPDQLCVLDNVKMNLRRFVAYQETVEKRLTA
;
A
#
# COMPACT_ATOMS: atom_id res chain seq x y z
N MET A 1 -2.61 19.56 -19.63
CA MET A 1 -3.02 18.11 -19.67
C MET A 1 -2.08 17.27 -18.80
N GLY A 2 -1.91 17.67 -17.54
CA GLY A 2 -1.31 16.84 -16.50
C GLY A 2 -2.30 15.78 -16.03
N LYS A 3 -2.50 14.72 -16.82
CA LYS A 3 -3.12 13.51 -16.28
C LYS A 3 -2.04 12.83 -15.46
N SER A 4 -1.98 13.11 -14.15
CA SER A 4 -1.23 12.26 -13.22
C SER A 4 -1.73 10.83 -13.42
N ARG A 5 -0.96 10.02 -14.16
CA ARG A 5 -1.27 8.61 -14.37
C ARG A 5 -1.39 7.97 -13.00
N THR A 6 -2.49 7.26 -12.76
CA THR A 6 -2.63 6.46 -11.54
C THR A 6 -1.47 5.49 -11.53
N LYS A 7 -0.57 5.66 -10.57
CA LYS A 7 0.56 4.75 -10.40
C LYS A 7 0.00 3.43 -9.89
N ARG A 8 0.49 2.33 -10.47
CA ARG A 8 0.24 0.97 -9.96
C ARG A 8 0.56 0.96 -8.46
N PHE A 9 -0.33 0.42 -7.66
CA PHE A 9 -0.05 0.26 -6.24
C PHE A 9 1.07 -0.75 -6.08
N LYS A 10 2.22 -0.27 -5.59
CA LYS A 10 3.22 -1.14 -4.96
C LYS A 10 2.77 -1.42 -3.54
N ARG A 11 2.90 -2.67 -3.10
CA ARG A 11 2.43 -3.04 -1.77
C ARG A 11 3.27 -2.40 -0.68
N PRO A 12 2.65 -1.98 0.43
CA PRO A 12 3.40 -1.59 1.61
C PRO A 12 4.08 -2.81 2.24
N GLN A 13 5.25 -2.60 2.82
CA GLN A 13 6.07 -3.63 3.46
C GLN A 13 5.29 -4.40 4.54
N PHE A 14 5.56 -5.71 4.66
CA PHE A 14 5.06 -6.51 5.77
C PHE A 14 5.60 -5.96 7.10
N SER A 15 4.70 -5.45 7.95
CA SER A 15 5.00 -5.07 9.33
C SER A 15 4.21 -5.98 10.26
N PRO A 16 4.86 -6.73 11.17
CA PRO A 16 4.17 -7.60 12.13
C PRO A 16 3.17 -6.85 13.03
N THR A 17 3.33 -5.53 13.17
CA THR A 17 2.49 -4.65 14.01
C THR A 17 1.82 -3.49 13.27
N GLY A 18 2.02 -3.36 11.95
CA GLY A 18 1.48 -2.27 11.14
C GLY A 18 2.08 -0.89 11.42
N ASP A 19 3.25 -0.80 12.06
CA ASP A 19 3.93 0.44 12.49
C ASP A 19 5.16 0.75 11.63
N CYS A 20 4.99 0.98 10.33
CA CYS A 20 6.07 1.54 9.50
C CYS A 20 5.49 2.52 8.46
N GLN A 21 5.12 3.72 8.90
CA GLN A 21 5.13 4.98 8.13
C GLN A 21 4.61 6.12 9.00
N ALA A 22 5.41 6.53 9.98
CA ALA A 22 5.33 7.86 10.58
C ALA A 22 6.70 8.19 11.19
N GLU A 23 7.13 9.43 10.95
CA GLU A 23 8.28 10.11 11.58
C GLU A 23 9.65 9.91 10.91
N ALA A 24 9.73 10.37 9.65
CA ALA A 24 10.94 11.03 9.15
C ALA A 24 10.99 12.47 9.73
N ALA A 25 11.33 12.61 11.02
CA ALA A 25 11.54 13.93 11.65
C ALA A 25 12.45 13.92 12.88
N ALA A 26 13.24 12.87 13.12
CA ALA A 26 14.13 12.78 14.28
C ALA A 26 15.55 12.31 13.92
N GLU A 27 16.10 12.81 12.81
CA GLU A 27 17.54 12.71 12.54
C GLU A 27 18.20 14.09 12.63
N ALA A 28 18.33 14.57 13.86
CA ALA A 28 19.23 15.67 14.19
C ALA A 28 19.55 15.61 15.67
N ASN A 29 20.42 14.69 16.07
CA ASN A 29 21.35 14.88 17.18
C ASN A 29 22.35 13.72 17.17
N GLY A 30 23.45 13.93 16.46
CA GLY A 30 24.63 13.09 16.57
C GLY A 30 25.30 13.30 17.92
N THR A 31 25.42 12.21 18.67
CA THR A 31 26.50 12.04 19.65
C THR A 31 27.10 10.67 19.42
N GLY A 32 28.31 10.67 18.87
CA GLY A 32 29.21 9.51 18.91
C GLY A 32 29.77 9.31 20.32
N GLY A 33 30.14 8.07 20.62
CA GLY A 33 30.55 7.54 21.94
C GLY A 33 29.41 6.70 22.53
N ASP A 34 29.54 5.45 22.95
CA ASP A 34 30.72 4.68 23.38
C ASP A 34 30.52 3.17 23.10
N GLU A 35 31.58 2.40 23.33
CA GLU A 35 31.65 0.94 23.42
C GLU A 35 30.52 0.37 24.30
N ASP A 36 29.48 -0.21 23.70
CA ASP A 36 28.45 -0.94 24.45
C ASP A 36 28.44 -2.42 24.05
N ASP A 37 28.86 -3.26 25.01
CA ASP A 37 28.69 -4.71 25.06
C ASP A 37 27.20 -5.05 25.27
N GLY A 38 26.36 -4.53 24.38
CA GLY A 38 24.92 -4.67 24.46
C GLY A 38 24.45 -6.11 24.22
N PRO A 39 23.17 -6.42 24.53
CA PRO A 39 22.60 -7.77 24.45
C PRO A 39 22.73 -8.42 23.05
N ALA A 40 22.90 -7.62 21.99
CA ALA A 40 23.17 -8.12 20.65
C ALA A 40 24.48 -8.91 20.53
N ALA A 41 25.56 -8.46 21.19
CA ALA A 41 26.88 -9.10 21.09
C ALA A 41 26.85 -10.49 21.73
N GLU A 42 26.36 -10.57 22.97
CA GLU A 42 26.23 -11.82 23.71
C GLU A 42 25.36 -12.86 22.97
N LEU A 43 24.24 -12.43 22.39
CA LEU A 43 23.38 -13.32 21.62
C LEU A 43 24.05 -13.82 20.33
N LEU A 44 24.77 -12.95 19.60
CA LEU A 44 25.47 -13.31 18.37
C LEU A 44 26.66 -14.26 18.60
N GLU A 45 27.28 -14.24 19.78
CA GLU A 45 28.30 -15.22 20.17
C GLU A 45 27.66 -16.58 20.49
N LYS A 46 26.54 -16.58 21.21
CA LYS A 46 25.80 -17.80 21.56
C LYS A 46 25.27 -18.58 20.36
N LEU A 47 25.15 -17.95 19.18
CA LEU A 47 24.80 -18.63 17.92
C LEU A 47 25.79 -19.72 17.51
N GLN A 48 27.05 -19.66 17.95
CA GLN A 48 28.06 -20.67 17.63
C GLN A 48 28.23 -21.73 18.74
N HIS A 49 27.39 -21.69 19.76
CA HIS A 49 27.48 -22.60 20.90
C HIS A 49 27.18 -24.06 20.48
N PRO A 50 27.90 -25.07 21.00
CA PRO A 50 27.70 -26.47 20.62
C PRO A 50 26.31 -27.01 20.97
N SER A 51 25.69 -26.53 22.05
CA SER A 51 24.31 -26.89 22.43
C SER A 51 23.27 -26.21 21.54
N ALA A 52 22.39 -27.01 20.92
CA ALA A 52 21.27 -26.54 20.11
C ALA A 52 20.29 -25.66 20.91
N GLU A 53 20.02 -25.99 22.18
CA GLU A 53 19.13 -25.22 23.05
C GLU A 53 19.64 -23.78 23.26
N VAL A 54 20.96 -23.61 23.37
CA VAL A 54 21.58 -22.29 23.53
C VAL A 54 21.51 -21.49 22.23
N ARG A 55 21.72 -22.14 21.08
CA ARG A 55 21.58 -21.49 19.77
C ARG A 55 20.14 -21.06 19.51
N GLU A 56 19.18 -21.94 19.79
CA GLU A 56 17.74 -21.66 19.68
C GLU A 56 17.35 -20.47 20.56
N CYS A 57 17.76 -20.47 21.83
CA CYS A 57 17.50 -19.36 22.75
C CYS A 57 18.12 -18.05 22.25
N ALA A 58 19.32 -18.11 21.68
CA ALA A 58 19.98 -16.95 21.09
C ALA A 58 19.23 -16.41 19.87
N CYS A 59 18.80 -17.28 18.95
CA CYS A 59 17.95 -16.91 17.81
C CYS A 59 16.64 -16.25 18.27
N ALA A 60 15.94 -16.84 19.26
CA ALA A 60 14.72 -16.27 19.82
C ALA A 60 14.96 -14.92 20.53
N GLY A 61 16.10 -14.77 21.21
CA GLY A 61 16.54 -13.50 21.77
C GLY A 61 16.73 -12.42 20.69
N LEU A 62 17.42 -12.76 19.60
CA LEU A 62 17.63 -11.86 18.47
C LEU A 62 16.32 -11.50 17.77
N ALA A 63 15.42 -12.47 17.56
CA ALA A 63 14.12 -12.23 16.96
C ALA A 63 13.31 -11.15 17.72
N ARG A 64 13.37 -11.17 19.06
CA ARG A 64 12.74 -10.14 19.92
C ARG A 64 13.50 -8.82 19.90
N LEU A 65 14.84 -8.87 19.91
CA LEU A 65 15.68 -7.66 19.91
C LEU A 65 15.50 -6.85 18.61
N VAL A 66 15.37 -7.52 17.47
CA VAL A 66 15.12 -6.90 16.16
C VAL A 66 13.83 -6.07 16.15
N GLN A 67 12.82 -6.47 16.91
CA GLN A 67 11.57 -5.69 17.04
C GLN A 67 11.77 -4.37 17.80
N GLN A 68 12.92 -4.15 18.44
CA GLN A 68 13.27 -2.91 19.13
C GLN A 68 14.12 -2.01 18.21
N ARG A 69 13.59 -0.84 17.80
CA ARG A 69 14.26 0.12 16.89
C ARG A 69 15.70 0.56 17.25
N PRO A 70 16.14 0.68 18.53
CA PRO A 70 17.53 1.06 18.79
C PRO A 70 18.58 -0.03 18.51
N ALA A 71 18.17 -1.28 18.24
CA ALA A 71 19.11 -2.40 18.09
C ALA A 71 19.76 -2.54 16.69
N TRP A 72 19.21 -1.86 15.67
CA TRP A 72 19.56 -2.10 14.26
C TRP A 72 21.00 -1.74 13.88
N PRO A 73 21.54 -0.56 14.24
CA PRO A 73 22.94 -0.24 13.96
C PRO A 73 23.92 -1.21 14.63
N GLY A 74 23.55 -1.74 15.80
CA GLY A 74 24.35 -2.72 16.55
C GLY A 74 24.37 -4.11 15.89
N LEU A 75 23.27 -4.53 15.27
CA LEU A 75 23.15 -5.81 14.56
C LEU A 75 23.84 -5.76 13.19
N ALA A 76 23.66 -4.66 12.45
CA ALA A 76 24.28 -4.46 11.15
C ALA A 76 25.82 -4.43 11.25
N ARG A 77 26.38 -3.67 12.21
CA ARG A 77 27.83 -3.60 12.45
C ARG A 77 28.48 -4.93 12.81
N ARG A 78 27.71 -5.89 13.33
CA ARG A 78 28.19 -7.18 13.82
C ARG A 78 27.89 -8.36 12.87
N ASP A 79 27.50 -8.05 11.63
CA ASP A 79 27.19 -9.03 10.59
C ASP A 79 26.17 -10.10 11.03
N ALA A 80 25.11 -9.67 11.72
CA ALA A 80 24.06 -10.58 12.21
C ALA A 80 23.50 -11.51 11.12
N VAL A 81 23.31 -10.99 9.90
CA VAL A 81 22.88 -11.77 8.73
C VAL A 81 23.83 -12.93 8.43
N ARG A 82 25.15 -12.69 8.40
CA ARG A 82 26.15 -13.74 8.09
C ARG A 82 26.22 -14.81 9.17
N ARG A 83 25.84 -14.47 10.41
CA ARG A 83 25.80 -15.42 11.54
C ARG A 83 24.51 -16.22 11.57
N LEU A 84 23.37 -15.61 11.22
CA LEU A 84 22.06 -16.27 11.19
C LEU A 84 21.86 -17.13 9.93
N GLY A 85 22.38 -16.71 8.77
CA GLY A 85 22.16 -17.40 7.50
C GLY A 85 22.53 -18.89 7.52
N PRO A 86 23.72 -19.30 8.01
CA PRO A 86 24.09 -20.70 8.10
C PRO A 86 23.18 -21.53 9.02
N LEU A 87 22.55 -20.90 10.03
CA LEU A 87 21.66 -21.59 10.97
C LEU A 87 20.32 -22.02 10.35
N LEU A 88 19.98 -21.51 9.17
CA LEU A 88 18.87 -22.04 8.38
C LEU A 88 19.06 -23.53 8.04
N LEU A 89 20.30 -24.02 8.03
CA LEU A 89 20.65 -25.40 7.75
C LEU A 89 21.17 -26.16 8.99
N ASP A 90 20.95 -25.62 10.20
CA ASP A 90 21.40 -26.24 11.46
C ASP A 90 20.84 -27.67 11.63
N PRO A 91 21.55 -28.63 12.23
CA PRO A 91 21.00 -29.97 12.46
C PRO A 91 19.71 -30.01 13.30
N SER A 92 19.47 -29.00 14.14
CA SER A 92 18.26 -28.90 14.97
C SER A 92 17.15 -28.13 14.25
N LEU A 93 15.99 -28.77 14.08
CA LEU A 93 14.79 -28.15 13.50
C LEU A 93 14.35 -26.89 14.26
N ALA A 94 14.44 -26.90 15.61
CA ALA A 94 14.07 -25.75 16.43
C ALA A 94 15.01 -24.55 16.22
N VAL A 95 16.31 -24.81 15.98
CA VAL A 95 17.27 -23.75 15.63
C VAL A 95 16.96 -23.18 14.25
N ARG A 96 16.59 -24.02 13.26
CA ARG A 96 16.18 -23.55 11.93
C ARG A 96 14.95 -22.65 12.00
N GLU A 97 13.92 -23.08 12.73
CA GLU A 97 12.66 -22.33 12.90
C GLU A 97 12.93 -20.95 13.51
N THR A 98 13.66 -20.92 14.63
CA THR A 98 13.97 -19.66 15.34
C THR A 98 14.94 -18.76 14.56
N ALA A 99 15.91 -19.33 13.82
CA ALA A 99 16.80 -18.57 12.95
C ALA A 99 16.03 -17.94 11.77
N ALA A 100 15.14 -18.71 11.12
CA ALA A 100 14.26 -18.20 10.07
C ALA A 100 13.34 -17.08 10.60
N GLY A 101 12.75 -17.26 11.79
CA GLY A 101 11.93 -16.22 12.43
C GLY A 101 12.72 -14.95 12.79
N ALA A 102 13.98 -15.07 13.20
CA ALA A 102 14.85 -13.92 13.42
C ALA A 102 15.15 -13.15 12.12
N LEU A 103 15.46 -13.87 11.03
CA LEU A 103 15.68 -13.30 9.70
C LEU A 103 14.40 -12.69 9.11
N ARG A 104 13.23 -13.27 9.40
CA ARG A 104 11.93 -12.72 9.01
C ARG A 104 11.71 -11.37 9.66
N ASN A 105 11.93 -11.25 10.97
CA ASN A 105 11.83 -9.96 11.65
C ASN A 105 12.85 -8.96 11.10
N LEU A 106 14.07 -9.42 10.80
CA LEU A 106 15.14 -8.56 10.30
C LEU A 106 14.78 -7.97 8.93
N SER A 107 14.32 -8.80 8.01
CA SER A 107 13.83 -8.35 6.70
C SER A 107 12.55 -7.49 6.81
N ALA A 108 11.64 -7.83 7.71
CA ALA A 108 10.37 -7.12 7.89
C ALA A 108 10.51 -5.70 8.47
N CYS A 109 11.36 -5.48 9.48
CA CYS A 109 11.53 -4.13 10.04
C CYS A 109 12.74 -3.36 9.48
N GLY A 110 13.62 -4.02 8.73
CA GLY A 110 14.84 -3.41 8.18
C GLY A 110 14.66 -2.66 6.86
N GLY A 111 13.60 -2.93 6.11
CA GLY A 111 13.33 -2.21 4.85
C GLY A 111 14.24 -2.64 3.70
N PHE A 112 14.24 -1.82 2.64
CA PHE A 112 15.01 -2.05 1.42
C PHE A 112 16.50 -2.25 1.69
N GLU A 113 17.10 -1.43 2.55
CA GLU A 113 18.54 -1.47 2.84
C GLU A 113 18.96 -2.80 3.46
N VAL A 114 18.20 -3.30 4.42
CA VAL A 114 18.51 -4.56 5.10
C VAL A 114 18.24 -5.75 4.18
N CYS A 115 17.13 -5.75 3.43
CA CYS A 115 16.88 -6.82 2.47
C CYS A 115 17.95 -6.89 1.38
N ASP A 116 18.44 -5.75 0.88
CA ASP A 116 19.53 -5.73 -0.09
C ASP A 116 20.85 -6.20 0.54
N ASP A 117 21.18 -5.75 1.75
CA ASP A 117 22.32 -6.25 2.53
C ASP A 117 22.24 -7.77 2.75
N MET A 118 21.05 -8.30 3.02
CA MET A 118 20.82 -9.74 3.16
C MET A 118 21.13 -10.52 1.88
N VAL A 119 20.72 -9.99 0.72
CA VAL A 119 21.00 -10.59 -0.59
C VAL A 119 22.49 -10.51 -0.93
N THR A 120 23.15 -9.37 -0.66
CA THR A 120 24.60 -9.23 -0.90
C THR A 120 25.43 -10.15 -0.01
N LYS A 121 24.93 -10.48 1.18
CA LYS A 121 25.50 -11.46 2.12
C LYS A 121 25.08 -12.91 1.86
N ASP A 122 24.49 -13.19 0.70
CA ASP A 122 24.16 -14.53 0.21
C ASP A 122 23.16 -15.30 1.08
N ILE A 123 22.15 -14.62 1.65
CA ILE A 123 21.10 -15.31 2.41
C ILE A 123 20.23 -16.23 1.54
N MET A 124 20.12 -15.93 0.25
CA MET A 124 19.26 -16.66 -0.68
C MET A 124 19.71 -18.11 -0.84
N THR A 125 21.02 -18.39 -0.82
CA THR A 125 21.57 -19.75 -0.95
C THR A 125 21.09 -20.70 0.16
N PRO A 126 21.32 -20.42 1.47
CA PRO A 126 20.83 -21.28 2.54
C PRO A 126 19.29 -21.26 2.65
N LEU A 127 18.63 -20.17 2.27
CA LEU A 127 17.17 -20.08 2.27
C LEU A 127 16.53 -21.01 1.24
N VAL A 128 17.01 -21.00 -0.01
CA VAL A 128 16.52 -21.88 -1.08
C VAL A 128 16.81 -23.34 -0.74
N ALA A 129 17.98 -23.64 -0.17
CA ALA A 129 18.30 -24.99 0.29
C ALA A 129 17.31 -25.47 1.37
N LEU A 130 17.00 -24.63 2.37
CA LEU A 130 16.03 -24.95 3.41
C LEU A 130 14.62 -25.22 2.83
N LEU A 131 14.16 -24.38 1.90
CA LEU A 131 12.87 -24.58 1.23
C LEU A 131 12.84 -25.89 0.42
N LYS A 132 13.92 -26.23 -0.28
CA LYS A 132 14.05 -27.52 -0.98
C LYS A 132 13.96 -28.71 0.00
N GLU A 133 14.66 -28.64 1.14
CA GLU A 133 14.62 -29.67 2.19
C GLU A 133 13.23 -29.81 2.83
N CYS A 134 12.60 -28.70 3.21
CA CYS A 134 11.25 -28.70 3.78
C CYS A 134 10.23 -29.27 2.78
N SER A 135 10.34 -28.93 1.50
CA SER A 135 9.49 -29.47 0.43
C SER A 135 9.62 -30.99 0.30
N ALA A 136 10.84 -31.53 0.30
CA ALA A 136 11.06 -32.99 0.26
C ALA A 136 10.51 -33.68 1.53
N GLY A 137 10.61 -33.02 2.69
CA GLY A 137 10.03 -33.48 3.95
C GLY A 137 8.51 -33.66 3.88
N LEU A 138 7.79 -32.81 3.14
CA LEU A 138 6.34 -32.92 2.97
C LEU A 138 5.92 -34.21 2.26
N ASP A 139 6.64 -34.63 1.20
CA ASP A 139 6.32 -35.85 0.45
C ASP A 139 6.52 -37.11 1.29
N SER A 140 7.57 -37.12 2.11
CA SER A 140 7.92 -38.26 2.97
C SER A 140 6.88 -38.51 4.09
N ASN A 141 6.13 -37.48 4.49
CA ASN A 141 5.14 -37.54 5.55
C ASN A 141 3.77 -38.07 5.07
N GLU A 142 3.53 -38.23 3.76
CA GLU A 142 2.29 -38.81 3.24
C GLU A 142 2.23 -40.35 3.39
N MET A 143 3.37 -41.01 3.64
CA MET A 143 3.52 -42.48 3.53
C MET A 143 3.69 -43.28 4.87
N SER A 144 3.56 -42.70 6.08
CA SER A 144 3.90 -43.39 7.36
C SER A 144 2.90 -43.19 8.56
N PRO A 145 2.92 -44.03 9.63
CA PRO A 145 1.93 -44.05 10.75
C PRO A 145 2.11 -42.95 11.84
N GLN A 146 1.10 -42.80 12.73
CA GLN A 146 0.48 -41.52 13.12
C GLN A 146 0.96 -40.75 14.39
N GLU A 147 1.63 -41.32 15.40
CA GLU A 147 1.73 -40.63 16.72
C GLU A 147 2.98 -39.74 16.94
N LYS A 148 4.16 -40.10 16.39
CA LYS A 148 5.34 -39.20 16.34
C LYS A 148 5.28 -38.21 15.16
N LYS A 149 4.21 -38.31 14.37
CA LYS A 149 4.00 -37.67 13.05
C LYS A 149 3.53 -36.23 13.19
N ASP A 150 2.66 -35.94 14.15
CA ASP A 150 2.02 -34.63 14.25
C ASP A 150 2.98 -33.53 14.72
N GLN A 151 3.89 -33.85 15.65
CA GLN A 151 4.89 -32.87 16.12
C GLN A 151 5.93 -32.53 15.03
N ASN A 152 6.51 -33.54 14.36
CA ASN A 152 7.52 -33.30 13.31
C ASN A 152 6.92 -32.69 12.03
N ARG A 153 5.68 -33.06 11.66
CA ARG A 153 4.97 -32.47 10.52
C ARG A 153 4.71 -30.98 10.75
N ASN A 154 4.24 -30.63 11.95
CA ASN A 154 4.00 -29.23 12.30
C ASN A 154 5.32 -28.43 12.34
N SER A 155 6.44 -29.01 12.83
CA SER A 155 7.74 -28.32 12.82
C SER A 155 8.26 -28.03 11.40
N ILE A 156 8.17 -28.96 10.46
CA ILE A 156 8.63 -28.72 9.08
C ILE A 156 7.78 -27.64 8.40
N GLU A 157 6.46 -27.68 8.58
CA GLU A 157 5.54 -26.69 8.04
C GLU A 157 5.74 -25.30 8.69
N ASN A 158 6.03 -25.22 9.99
CA ASN A 158 6.39 -23.97 10.67
C ASN A 158 7.70 -23.37 10.13
N ILE A 159 8.74 -24.19 9.96
CA ILE A 159 10.01 -23.76 9.36
C ILE A 159 9.79 -23.25 7.95
N ALA A 160 8.99 -23.97 7.15
CA ALA A 160 8.64 -23.54 5.80
C ALA A 160 7.88 -22.21 5.82
N ASN A 161 6.97 -22.00 6.78
CA ASN A 161 6.23 -20.75 6.91
C ASN A 161 7.16 -19.57 7.23
N GLU A 162 8.08 -19.72 8.19
CA GLU A 162 9.06 -18.67 8.51
C GLU A 162 9.99 -18.39 7.31
N ALA A 163 10.51 -19.43 6.66
CA ALA A 163 11.35 -19.31 5.48
C ALA A 163 10.63 -18.65 4.29
N MET A 164 9.36 -18.99 4.06
CA MET A 164 8.53 -18.35 3.02
C MET A 164 8.33 -16.85 3.29
N ASN A 165 8.15 -16.45 4.55
CA ASN A 165 8.04 -15.03 4.89
C ASN A 165 9.38 -14.28 4.71
N VAL A 166 10.53 -14.92 4.99
CA VAL A 166 11.85 -14.36 4.63
C VAL A 166 11.97 -14.16 3.12
N LEU A 167 11.62 -15.19 2.34
CA LEU A 167 11.69 -15.13 0.87
C LEU A 167 10.82 -14.00 0.32
N TRP A 168 9.58 -13.91 0.81
CA TRP A 168 8.65 -12.85 0.42
C TRP A 168 9.23 -11.46 0.71
N ASN A 169 9.65 -11.19 1.95
CA ASN A 169 10.16 -9.87 2.34
C ASN A 169 11.36 -9.42 1.50
N ILE A 170 12.26 -10.36 1.19
CA ILE A 170 13.46 -10.06 0.39
C ILE A 170 13.09 -9.82 -1.08
N CYS A 171 12.20 -10.64 -1.65
CA CYS A 171 11.74 -10.47 -3.04
C CYS A 171 10.98 -9.15 -3.24
N GLU A 172 10.20 -8.70 -2.26
CA GLU A 172 9.52 -7.39 -2.29
C GLU A 172 10.52 -6.23 -2.36
N CYS A 173 11.70 -6.40 -1.75
CA CYS A 173 12.67 -5.34 -1.57
C CYS A 173 13.87 -5.40 -2.54
N SER A 174 14.07 -6.48 -3.29
CA SER A 174 15.28 -6.67 -4.11
C SER A 174 14.99 -7.37 -5.42
N SER A 175 15.15 -6.65 -6.54
CA SER A 175 15.09 -7.23 -7.89
C SER A 175 16.14 -8.31 -8.12
N ARG A 176 17.29 -8.21 -7.44
CA ARG A 176 18.33 -9.26 -7.43
C ARG A 176 17.79 -10.56 -6.80
N ALA A 177 17.02 -10.47 -5.72
CA ALA A 177 16.40 -11.64 -5.12
C ALA A 177 15.35 -12.28 -6.04
N VAL A 178 14.55 -11.47 -6.74
CA VAL A 178 13.62 -11.97 -7.77
C VAL A 178 14.36 -12.69 -8.90
N SER A 179 15.49 -12.15 -9.35
CA SER A 179 16.33 -12.85 -10.35
C SER A 179 16.87 -14.19 -9.84
N ILE A 180 17.28 -14.27 -8.57
CA ILE A 180 17.72 -15.53 -7.95
C ILE A 180 16.55 -16.52 -7.83
N PHE A 181 15.36 -16.05 -7.42
CA PHE A 181 14.14 -16.84 -7.36
C PHE A 181 13.83 -17.53 -8.70
N ASN A 182 13.91 -16.76 -9.80
CA ASN A 182 13.70 -17.28 -11.16
C ASN A 182 14.74 -18.36 -11.51
N LYS A 183 16.03 -18.07 -11.29
CA LYS A 183 17.14 -18.96 -11.64
C LYS A 183 17.16 -20.28 -10.85
N GLU A 184 16.78 -20.22 -9.58
CA GLU A 184 16.77 -21.38 -8.68
C GLU A 184 15.54 -22.30 -8.83
N GLY A 185 14.59 -21.91 -9.70
CA GLY A 185 13.36 -22.67 -9.92
C GLY A 185 12.43 -22.67 -8.70
N CYS A 186 12.43 -21.59 -7.92
CA CYS A 186 11.67 -21.52 -6.67
C CYS A 186 10.14 -21.67 -6.86
N LEU A 187 9.61 -21.35 -8.05
CA LEU A 187 8.18 -21.42 -8.34
C LEU A 187 7.57 -22.80 -8.03
N GLU A 188 8.23 -23.89 -8.42
CA GLU A 188 7.71 -25.25 -8.21
C GLU A 188 7.54 -25.57 -6.72
N ILE A 189 8.52 -25.17 -5.91
CA ILE A 189 8.52 -25.36 -4.45
C ILE A 189 7.39 -24.54 -3.82
N VAL A 190 7.25 -23.28 -4.23
CA VAL A 190 6.24 -22.36 -3.73
C VAL A 190 4.83 -22.85 -4.06
N LEU A 191 4.57 -23.31 -5.29
CA LEU A 191 3.28 -23.88 -5.68
C LEU A 191 2.95 -25.17 -4.93
N LYS A 192 3.96 -25.99 -4.65
CA LYS A 192 3.79 -27.18 -3.83
C LYS A 192 3.36 -26.81 -2.40
N TYR A 193 3.93 -25.78 -1.80
CA TYR A 193 3.40 -25.28 -0.52
C TYR A 193 1.99 -24.71 -0.63
N LEU A 194 1.65 -23.99 -1.70
CA LEU A 194 0.30 -23.49 -1.92
C LEU A 194 -0.73 -24.63 -1.92
N SER A 195 -0.41 -25.77 -2.53
CA SER A 195 -1.30 -26.95 -2.61
C SER A 195 -1.73 -27.50 -1.24
N ARG A 196 -1.08 -27.08 -0.14
CA ARG A 196 -1.38 -27.46 1.24
C ARG A 196 -2.44 -26.60 1.91
N PHE A 197 -3.06 -25.67 1.17
CA PHE A 197 -4.04 -24.71 1.70
C PHE A 197 -5.16 -25.34 2.55
N SER A 198 -5.58 -26.57 2.22
CA SER A 198 -6.62 -27.31 2.96
C SER A 198 -6.20 -27.74 4.37
N THR A 199 -4.89 -27.92 4.61
CA THR A 199 -4.33 -28.39 5.89
C THR A 199 -3.55 -27.31 6.63
N ASN A 200 -3.00 -26.32 5.92
CA ASN A 200 -2.20 -25.24 6.50
C ASN A 200 -2.42 -23.94 5.72
N VAL A 201 -3.42 -23.17 6.16
CA VAL A 201 -3.80 -21.91 5.53
C VAL A 201 -2.77 -20.80 5.78
N ASP A 202 -2.11 -20.80 6.94
CA ASP A 202 -1.10 -19.80 7.30
C ASP A 202 0.10 -19.86 6.33
N LEU A 203 0.61 -21.07 6.05
CA LEU A 203 1.64 -21.28 5.03
C LEU A 203 1.16 -20.88 3.64
N ALA A 204 -0.07 -21.25 3.27
CA ALA A 204 -0.64 -20.91 1.96
C ALA A 204 -0.80 -19.40 1.78
N ILE A 205 -1.14 -18.64 2.83
CA ILE A 205 -1.21 -17.18 2.80
C ILE A 205 0.19 -16.59 2.60
N SER A 206 1.20 -17.03 3.36
CA SER A 206 2.60 -16.60 3.18
C SER A 206 3.10 -16.85 1.76
N VAL A 207 2.73 -17.99 1.18
CA VAL A 207 3.00 -18.36 -0.20
C VAL A 207 2.28 -17.46 -1.19
N ALA A 208 0.99 -17.19 -0.98
CA ALA A 208 0.19 -16.35 -1.88
C ALA A 208 0.68 -14.89 -1.89
N TYR A 209 1.14 -14.37 -0.75
CA TYR A 209 1.85 -13.10 -0.68
C TYR A 209 3.11 -13.11 -1.55
N CYS A 210 3.99 -14.10 -1.36
CA CYS A 210 5.20 -14.23 -2.14
C CYS A 210 4.91 -14.31 -3.64
N LEU A 211 3.94 -15.14 -4.06
CA LEU A 211 3.55 -15.32 -5.46
C LEU A 211 3.06 -14.03 -6.08
N GLN A 212 2.20 -13.28 -5.39
CA GLN A 212 1.69 -12.02 -5.89
C GLN A 212 2.82 -10.99 -6.09
N THR A 213 3.79 -10.96 -5.18
CA THR A 213 5.00 -10.11 -5.31
C THR A 213 5.88 -10.53 -6.49
N VAL A 214 6.28 -11.81 -6.58
CA VAL A 214 7.24 -12.23 -7.61
C VAL A 214 6.64 -12.29 -9.02
N THR A 215 5.31 -12.31 -9.15
CA THR A 215 4.62 -12.23 -10.45
C THR A 215 4.37 -10.81 -10.93
N GLU A 216 4.54 -9.79 -10.08
CA GLU A 216 4.38 -8.40 -10.48
C GLU A 216 5.57 -7.95 -11.36
N ASP A 217 5.26 -7.46 -12.56
CA ASP A 217 6.23 -6.94 -13.54
C ASP A 217 7.42 -7.90 -13.84
N ASN A 218 7.16 -9.22 -13.86
CA ASN A 218 8.20 -10.25 -14.03
C ASN A 218 7.92 -11.21 -15.21
N PRO A 219 8.13 -10.77 -16.47
CA PRO A 219 7.81 -11.56 -17.67
C PRO A 219 8.66 -12.84 -17.82
N GLU A 220 9.84 -12.90 -17.19
CA GLU A 220 10.67 -14.11 -17.14
C GLU A 220 9.96 -15.22 -16.37
N LEU A 221 9.43 -14.90 -15.18
CA LEU A 221 8.70 -15.86 -14.35
C LEU A 221 7.37 -16.26 -14.98
N LEU A 222 6.61 -15.34 -15.58
CA LEU A 222 5.26 -15.67 -16.10
C LEU A 222 5.33 -16.79 -17.15
N LYS A 223 6.40 -16.84 -17.96
CA LYS A 223 6.62 -17.88 -18.97
C LYS A 223 6.86 -19.27 -18.39
N SER A 224 7.21 -19.37 -17.10
CA SER A 224 7.46 -20.64 -16.41
C SER A 224 6.18 -21.30 -15.87
N PHE A 225 5.03 -20.60 -15.89
CA PHE A 225 3.77 -21.18 -15.44
C PHE A 225 3.24 -22.23 -16.44
N SER A 226 3.06 -23.45 -15.93
CA SER A 226 2.49 -24.57 -16.66
C SER A 226 1.00 -24.76 -16.35
N ALA A 227 0.28 -25.58 -17.13
CA ALA A 227 -1.13 -25.88 -16.84
C ALA A 227 -1.36 -26.46 -15.42
N PRO A 228 -0.53 -27.38 -14.90
CA PRO A 228 -0.62 -27.81 -13.50
C PRO A 228 -0.43 -26.67 -12.49
N ALA A 229 0.50 -25.74 -12.76
CA ALA A 229 0.72 -24.58 -11.90
C ALA A 229 -0.54 -23.69 -11.82
N LEU A 230 -1.17 -23.43 -12.97
CA LEU A 230 -2.41 -22.67 -13.05
C LEU A 230 -3.57 -23.39 -12.32
N HIS A 231 -3.65 -24.71 -12.41
CA HIS A 231 -4.68 -25.48 -11.70
C HIS A 231 -4.55 -25.40 -10.17
N VAL A 232 -3.33 -25.32 -9.62
CA VAL A 232 -3.13 -25.11 -8.17
C VAL A 232 -3.67 -23.75 -7.73
N LEU A 233 -3.40 -22.69 -8.52
CA LEU A 233 -3.95 -21.36 -8.26
C LEU A 233 -5.49 -21.37 -8.33
N GLU A 234 -6.04 -21.97 -9.38
CA GLU A 234 -7.50 -22.11 -9.55
C GLU A 234 -8.14 -22.84 -8.37
N SER A 235 -7.54 -23.95 -7.92
CA SER A 235 -8.03 -24.74 -6.78
C SER A 235 -8.05 -23.95 -5.47
N ALA A 236 -7.01 -23.16 -5.21
CA ALA A 236 -6.95 -22.30 -4.02
C ALA A 236 -7.97 -21.15 -4.10
N MET A 237 -8.09 -20.52 -5.28
CA MET A 237 -9.04 -19.43 -5.55
C MET A 237 -10.50 -19.87 -5.39
N LEU A 238 -10.83 -21.08 -5.85
CA LEU A 238 -12.19 -21.63 -5.84
C LEU A 238 -12.52 -22.48 -4.60
N SER A 239 -11.66 -22.44 -3.56
CA SER A 239 -11.93 -23.14 -2.30
C SER A 239 -13.33 -22.76 -1.75
N PRO A 240 -14.14 -23.71 -1.25
CA PRO A 240 -15.47 -23.41 -0.72
C PRO A 240 -15.44 -22.80 0.70
N VAL A 241 -14.28 -22.77 1.36
CA VAL A 241 -14.14 -22.28 2.74
C VAL A 241 -14.29 -20.76 2.81
N THR A 242 -15.02 -20.26 3.79
CA THR A 242 -15.40 -18.83 3.91
C THR A 242 -14.87 -18.14 5.16
N SER A 243 -13.91 -18.72 5.88
CA SER A 243 -13.23 -18.02 6.99
C SER A 243 -12.42 -16.83 6.47
N MET A 244 -12.09 -15.88 7.36
CA MET A 244 -11.41 -14.64 6.96
C MET A 244 -10.01 -14.91 6.39
N ASP A 245 -9.31 -15.92 6.90
CA ASP A 245 -8.02 -16.36 6.36
C ASP A 245 -8.15 -16.89 4.92
N TYR A 246 -9.20 -17.64 4.62
CA TYR A 246 -9.47 -18.11 3.26
C TYR A 246 -9.92 -16.99 2.34
N ILE A 247 -10.65 -16.00 2.84
CA ILE A 247 -11.00 -14.80 2.08
C ILE A 247 -9.71 -14.05 1.69
N LEU A 248 -8.77 -13.87 2.61
CA LEU A 248 -7.46 -13.30 2.32
C LEU A 248 -6.71 -14.15 1.28
N LEU A 249 -6.58 -15.46 1.49
CA LEU A 249 -5.91 -16.37 0.56
C LEU A 249 -6.46 -16.24 -0.86
N LYS A 250 -7.78 -16.33 -1.03
CA LYS A 250 -8.44 -16.21 -2.34
C LYS A 250 -8.16 -14.85 -2.99
N THR A 251 -8.17 -13.79 -2.21
CA THR A 251 -7.88 -12.43 -2.70
C THR A 251 -6.43 -12.31 -3.20
N LEU A 252 -5.46 -12.88 -2.47
CA LEU A 252 -4.05 -12.90 -2.86
C LEU A 252 -3.82 -13.72 -4.14
N VAL A 253 -4.45 -14.90 -4.22
CA VAL A 253 -4.38 -15.76 -5.39
C VAL A 253 -5.04 -15.10 -6.60
N ALA A 254 -6.19 -14.42 -6.41
CA ALA A 254 -6.83 -13.64 -7.45
C ALA A 254 -5.92 -12.52 -8.00
N GLY A 255 -5.16 -11.86 -7.13
CA GLY A 255 -4.14 -10.89 -7.53
C GLY A 255 -2.98 -11.51 -8.32
N THR A 256 -2.54 -12.72 -7.92
CA THR A 256 -1.53 -13.49 -8.68
C THR A 256 -2.05 -13.85 -10.08
N ILE A 257 -3.30 -14.32 -10.18
CA ILE A 257 -3.92 -14.66 -11.47
C ILE A 257 -4.09 -13.41 -12.34
N TRP A 258 -4.42 -12.25 -11.75
CA TRP A 258 -4.45 -10.98 -12.49
C TRP A 258 -3.08 -10.61 -13.07
N ASN A 259 -1.99 -10.82 -12.33
CA ASN A 259 -0.64 -10.63 -12.86
C ASN A 259 -0.31 -11.59 -14.02
N LEU A 260 -0.98 -12.74 -14.09
CA LEU A 260 -0.83 -13.75 -15.15
C LEU A 260 -1.79 -13.53 -16.33
N LYS A 261 -2.55 -12.43 -16.39
CA LYS A 261 -3.59 -12.19 -17.41
C LYS A 261 -3.10 -12.39 -18.85
N ASP A 262 -1.85 -12.04 -19.13
CA ASP A 262 -1.28 -12.03 -20.48
C ASP A 262 -0.85 -13.43 -20.96
N ILE A 263 -0.68 -14.39 -20.04
CA ILE A 263 -0.40 -15.79 -20.38
C ILE A 263 -1.66 -16.67 -20.41
N ILE A 264 -2.78 -16.16 -19.91
CA ILE A 264 -4.06 -16.87 -19.88
C ILE A 264 -4.68 -16.87 -21.29
N PRO A 265 -5.16 -18.02 -21.81
CA PRO A 265 -5.79 -18.08 -23.12
C PRO A 265 -6.97 -17.12 -23.24
N SER A 266 -7.05 -16.36 -24.34
CA SER A 266 -8.10 -15.33 -24.56
C SER A 266 -9.53 -15.85 -24.40
N LYS A 267 -9.77 -17.14 -24.73
CA LYS A 267 -11.08 -17.79 -24.55
C LYS A 267 -11.55 -17.90 -23.09
N SER A 268 -10.63 -17.87 -22.13
CA SER A 268 -10.89 -18.02 -20.70
C SER A 268 -10.68 -16.71 -19.92
N GLN A 269 -10.15 -15.67 -20.56
CA GLN A 269 -9.88 -14.38 -19.91
C GLN A 269 -11.14 -13.77 -19.31
N ALA A 270 -12.25 -13.73 -20.05
CA ALA A 270 -13.50 -13.17 -19.55
C ALA A 270 -14.02 -13.92 -18.31
N GLU A 271 -13.99 -15.25 -18.32
CA GLU A 271 -14.42 -16.09 -17.20
C GLU A 271 -13.55 -15.86 -15.96
N ILE A 272 -12.23 -15.78 -16.15
CA ILE A 272 -11.26 -15.55 -15.07
C ILE A 272 -11.38 -14.14 -14.50
N ILE A 273 -11.56 -13.12 -15.35
CA ILE A 273 -11.81 -11.74 -14.91
C ILE A 273 -13.09 -11.67 -14.07
N ASN A 274 -14.15 -12.36 -14.48
CA ASN A 274 -15.38 -12.43 -13.69
C ASN A 274 -15.17 -13.17 -12.36
N ALA A 275 -14.42 -14.27 -12.34
CA ALA A 275 -14.11 -15.01 -11.11
C ALA A 275 -13.30 -14.16 -10.12
N ILE A 276 -12.28 -13.46 -10.60
CA ILE A 276 -11.49 -12.52 -9.80
C ILE A 276 -12.42 -11.44 -9.23
N LEU A 277 -13.18 -10.76 -10.09
CA LEU A 277 -14.01 -9.64 -9.65
C LEU A 277 -15.15 -10.06 -8.74
N LYS A 278 -15.67 -11.27 -8.88
CA LYS A 278 -16.60 -11.86 -7.91
C LYS A 278 -15.98 -11.94 -6.51
N ILE A 279 -14.74 -12.44 -6.40
CA ILE A 279 -14.04 -12.55 -5.12
C ILE A 279 -13.81 -11.15 -4.53
N LEU A 280 -13.31 -10.20 -5.33
CA LEU A 280 -13.09 -8.83 -4.86
C LEU A 280 -14.41 -8.18 -4.41
N SER A 281 -15.49 -8.43 -5.15
CA SER A 281 -16.85 -7.97 -4.86
C SER A 281 -17.38 -8.53 -3.53
N GLU A 282 -17.17 -9.83 -3.26
CA GLU A 282 -17.56 -10.48 -2.00
C GLU A 282 -16.73 -9.96 -0.81
N VAL A 283 -15.43 -9.73 -1.00
CA VAL A 283 -14.55 -9.16 0.03
C VAL A 283 -14.98 -7.74 0.42
N LEU A 284 -15.34 -6.93 -0.57
CA LEU A 284 -15.79 -5.54 -0.35
C LEU A 284 -17.18 -5.46 0.27
N ASP A 285 -18.05 -6.46 0.10
CA ASP A 285 -19.38 -6.48 0.74
C ASP A 285 -19.33 -6.65 2.26
N LEU A 286 -18.24 -7.18 2.81
CA LEU A 286 -18.14 -7.44 4.24
C LEU A 286 -17.98 -6.13 5.03
N ASP A 287 -18.83 -5.91 6.03
CA ASP A 287 -18.69 -4.77 6.95
C ASP A 287 -17.55 -5.04 7.95
N ALA A 288 -16.43 -4.36 7.74
CA ALA A 288 -15.25 -4.49 8.58
C ALA A 288 -15.49 -4.00 10.02
N GLY A 289 -16.28 -2.95 10.21
CA GLY A 289 -16.55 -2.41 11.54
C GLY A 289 -17.36 -3.40 12.37
N GLU A 290 -18.42 -3.94 11.77
CA GLU A 290 -19.27 -4.96 12.40
C GLU A 290 -18.49 -6.25 12.72
N ILE A 291 -17.63 -6.70 11.80
CA ILE A 291 -16.82 -7.92 12.04
C ILE A 291 -15.79 -7.67 13.14
N VAL A 292 -15.13 -6.51 13.18
CA VAL A 292 -14.18 -6.17 14.25
C VAL A 292 -14.88 -6.13 15.61
N ILE A 293 -16.07 -5.54 15.71
CA ILE A 293 -16.87 -5.53 16.95
C ILE A 293 -17.17 -6.97 17.38
N ARG A 294 -17.71 -7.79 16.49
CA ARG A 294 -18.06 -9.19 16.76
C ARG A 294 -16.85 -10.02 17.20
N MET A 295 -15.72 -9.85 16.55
CA MET A 295 -14.49 -10.59 16.86
C MET A 295 -13.93 -10.18 18.23
N GLN A 296 -13.98 -8.90 18.57
CA GLN A 296 -13.57 -8.42 19.89
C GLN A 296 -14.49 -8.95 21.00
N GLU A 297 -15.81 -8.98 20.77
CA GLU A 297 -16.77 -9.59 21.69
C GLU A 297 -16.54 -11.09 21.87
N ALA A 298 -16.26 -11.81 20.77
CA ALA A 298 -15.96 -13.24 20.81
C ALA A 298 -14.66 -13.53 21.58
N GLU A 299 -13.62 -12.72 21.41
CA GLU A 299 -12.38 -12.84 22.17
C GLU A 299 -12.65 -12.64 23.67
N LYS A 300 -13.42 -11.60 24.03
CA LYS A 300 -13.78 -11.32 25.42
C LYS A 300 -14.53 -12.50 26.04
N GLN A 301 -15.54 -13.04 25.36
CA GLN A 301 -16.29 -14.21 25.84
C GLN A 301 -15.39 -15.43 26.01
N ARG A 302 -14.44 -15.66 25.08
CA ARG A 302 -13.47 -16.75 25.16
C ARG A 302 -12.56 -16.61 26.38
N LEU A 303 -12.10 -15.40 26.66
CA LEU A 303 -11.24 -15.11 27.82
C LEU A 303 -12.01 -15.24 29.14
N GLU A 304 -13.27 -14.79 29.21
CA GLU A 304 -14.15 -14.97 30.37
C GLU A 304 -14.41 -16.46 30.65
N ALA A 305 -14.76 -17.24 29.61
CA ALA A 305 -14.98 -18.68 29.74
C ALA A 305 -13.71 -19.45 30.17
N ALA A 306 -12.53 -19.01 29.71
CA ALA A 306 -11.26 -19.60 30.14
C ALA A 306 -10.98 -19.33 31.63
N ALA A 307 -11.23 -18.10 32.11
CA ALA A 307 -11.08 -17.74 33.52
C ALA A 307 -12.03 -18.53 34.43
N GLU A 308 -13.30 -18.68 34.03
CA GLU A 308 -14.28 -19.49 34.78
C GLU A 308 -13.87 -20.97 34.87
N THR A 309 -13.25 -21.51 33.81
CA THR A 309 -12.76 -22.90 33.79
C THR A 309 -11.57 -23.09 34.74
N GLU A 310 -10.65 -22.11 34.81
CA GLU A 310 -9.52 -22.12 35.74
C GLU A 310 -9.97 -22.04 37.21
N ASP A 311 -10.97 -21.21 37.51
CA ASP A 311 -11.53 -21.08 38.86
C ASP A 311 -12.21 -22.38 39.35
N ILE A 312 -12.91 -23.10 38.47
CA ILE A 312 -13.53 -24.41 38.78
C ILE A 312 -12.46 -25.48 39.06
N LEU A 313 -11.36 -25.50 38.30
CA LEU A 313 -10.23 -26.42 38.52
C LEU A 313 -9.41 -26.07 39.78
N GLY A 314 -9.34 -24.79 40.14
CA GLY A 314 -8.73 -24.32 41.40
C GLY A 314 -9.54 -24.72 42.63
N SER A 315 -10.86 -24.59 42.54
CA SER A 315 -11.83 -24.98 43.59
C SER A 315 -11.84 -26.49 43.86
N ALA A 316 -11.86 -27.32 42.81
CA ALA A 316 -11.88 -28.78 42.94
C ALA A 316 -10.59 -29.37 43.57
N ASN A 317 -9.47 -28.65 43.49
CA ASN A 317 -8.21 -29.05 44.12
C ASN A 317 -8.10 -28.63 45.60
N HIS A 318 -8.94 -27.70 46.06
CA HIS A 318 -8.95 -27.24 47.46
C HIS A 318 -9.79 -28.13 48.37
N ASP A 319 -10.77 -28.87 47.82
CA ASP A 319 -11.71 -29.70 48.58
C ASP A 319 -11.21 -31.13 48.88
N ALA A 320 -9.98 -31.48 48.48
CA ALA A 320 -9.41 -32.83 48.63
C ALA A 320 -8.38 -32.96 49.78
N LEU A 321 -8.15 -31.93 50.60
CA LEU A 321 -7.15 -31.95 51.68
C LEU A 321 -7.64 -31.28 52.98
N MET A 322 -8.60 -31.91 53.65
CA MET A 322 -8.84 -31.85 55.10
C MET A 322 -9.36 -33.27 55.45
N GLU A 323 -8.83 -34.08 56.36
CA GLU A 323 -8.19 -33.86 57.66
C GLU A 323 -7.22 -35.03 57.93
N ASP A 324 -6.05 -34.75 58.52
CA ASP A 324 -5.56 -35.47 59.71
C ASP A 324 -4.33 -34.73 60.26
N ASP A 325 -4.46 -34.32 61.52
CA ASP A 325 -3.47 -33.65 62.36
C ASP A 325 -2.33 -34.62 62.76
N GLU A 326 -1.07 -34.16 62.68
CA GLU A 326 -0.09 -34.19 63.80
C GLU A 326 1.36 -33.85 63.34
N MET A 327 1.94 -32.88 64.05
CA MET A 327 3.37 -32.61 64.37
C MET A 327 4.43 -32.22 63.30
N GLU A 328 4.91 -30.99 63.52
CA GLU A 328 6.30 -30.46 63.53
C GLU A 328 7.30 -30.63 62.36
N GLU A 329 7.65 -29.44 61.84
CA GLU A 329 8.97 -28.90 61.45
C GLU A 329 9.77 -29.35 60.20
N ILE A 330 10.30 -28.30 59.54
CA ILE A 330 11.33 -28.17 58.49
C ILE A 330 10.85 -28.16 57.02
N PRO A 331 11.03 -27.02 56.27
CA PRO A 331 10.52 -26.87 54.92
C PRO A 331 11.59 -27.21 53.87
N HIS A 332 11.58 -28.42 53.31
CA HIS A 332 12.15 -28.66 51.98
C HIS A 332 11.52 -29.90 51.33
N LYS A 333 10.78 -29.71 50.23
CA LYS A 333 10.97 -30.46 48.97
C LYS A 333 10.01 -29.98 47.87
N ARG A 334 10.63 -29.36 46.87
CA ARG A 334 10.30 -29.37 45.43
C ARG A 334 9.11 -30.29 45.06
N LYS A 335 7.95 -29.70 44.78
CA LYS A 335 6.90 -30.32 43.96
C LYS A 335 6.86 -29.61 42.59
N VAL A 336 7.47 -30.28 41.61
CA VAL A 336 7.11 -30.34 40.19
C VAL A 336 6.39 -29.10 39.61
N ARG A 337 7.14 -28.01 39.42
CA ARG A 337 6.85 -26.96 38.43
C ARG A 337 7.61 -27.32 37.14
N ARG A 338 7.08 -28.24 36.33
CA ARG A 338 7.76 -28.62 35.06
C ARG A 338 6.85 -28.87 33.87
N LYS A 339 5.57 -28.46 33.91
CA LYS A 339 4.65 -28.62 32.77
C LYS A 339 3.81 -27.42 32.37
N THR A 340 3.97 -26.23 32.97
CA THR A 340 3.14 -25.06 32.60
C THR A 340 3.90 -23.83 32.10
N PHE A 341 5.22 -23.77 32.21
CA PHE A 341 5.99 -22.59 31.75
C PHE A 341 5.99 -22.37 30.23
N ILE A 342 5.61 -23.35 29.41
CA ILE A 342 5.57 -23.19 27.94
C ILE A 342 4.19 -22.69 27.48
N SER A 343 3.12 -23.00 28.22
CA SER A 343 1.78 -22.49 27.89
C SER A 343 1.61 -21.01 28.24
N ASP A 344 2.36 -20.52 29.24
CA ASP A 344 2.41 -19.11 29.64
C ASP A 344 3.32 -18.24 28.75
N LEU A 345 4.07 -18.86 27.82
CA LEU A 345 5.03 -18.18 26.93
C LEU A 345 4.54 -18.03 25.49
N LEU A 346 3.42 -18.66 25.14
CA LEU A 346 2.73 -18.39 23.89
C LEU A 346 1.69 -17.31 24.15
N PRO A 347 1.62 -16.23 23.35
CA PRO A 347 0.47 -15.35 23.37
C PRO A 347 -0.80 -16.22 23.30
N PRO A 348 -1.88 -15.89 24.04
CA PRO A 348 -3.17 -16.52 23.77
C PRO A 348 -3.36 -16.49 22.26
N THR A 349 -3.72 -17.62 21.64
CA THR A 349 -3.90 -17.66 20.19
C THR A 349 -4.90 -16.56 19.82
N ASP A 350 -4.39 -15.46 19.28
CA ASP A 350 -5.11 -14.23 18.95
C ASP A 350 -5.96 -14.48 17.70
N LYS A 351 -6.79 -15.53 17.72
CA LYS A 351 -7.50 -16.05 16.56
C LYS A 351 -8.45 -14.98 16.03
N GLU A 352 -9.23 -14.36 16.90
CA GLU A 352 -10.19 -13.31 16.54
C GLU A 352 -9.50 -12.07 15.96
N LEU A 353 -8.35 -11.68 16.54
CA LEU A 353 -7.53 -10.60 16.02
C LEU A 353 -6.91 -10.96 14.66
N ARG A 354 -6.42 -12.20 14.48
CA ARG A 354 -5.90 -12.69 13.19
C ARG A 354 -6.98 -12.68 12.11
N GLU A 355 -8.18 -13.18 12.40
CA GLU A 355 -9.30 -13.16 11.45
C GLU A 355 -9.69 -11.72 11.08
N SER A 356 -9.67 -10.79 12.04
CA SER A 356 -9.90 -9.37 11.79
C SER A 356 -8.81 -8.76 10.89
N ILE A 357 -7.53 -9.08 11.16
CA ILE A 357 -6.40 -8.65 10.31
C ILE A 357 -6.53 -9.22 8.90
N ALA A 358 -6.91 -10.50 8.77
CA ALA A 358 -7.07 -11.16 7.49
C ALA A 358 -8.13 -10.48 6.63
N LEU A 359 -9.30 -10.17 7.20
CA LEU A 359 -10.35 -9.43 6.51
C LEU A 359 -9.88 -8.03 6.05
N LEU A 360 -9.32 -7.24 6.97
CA LEU A 360 -8.89 -5.88 6.65
C LEU A 360 -7.81 -5.88 5.57
N THR A 361 -6.92 -6.87 5.60
CA THR A 361 -5.85 -7.03 4.60
C THR A 361 -6.39 -7.53 3.26
N ALA A 362 -7.43 -8.37 3.27
CA ALA A 362 -8.14 -8.78 2.07
C ALA A 362 -8.83 -7.57 1.40
N GLN A 363 -9.52 -6.72 2.17
CA GLN A 363 -10.15 -5.50 1.64
C GLN A 363 -9.15 -4.52 1.08
N GLN A 364 -8.04 -4.28 1.79
CA GLN A 364 -6.95 -3.46 1.28
C GLN A 364 -6.41 -4.03 -0.05
N THR A 365 -6.12 -5.33 -0.10
CA THR A 365 -5.61 -6.00 -1.30
C THR A 365 -6.60 -5.92 -2.45
N ALA A 366 -7.89 -6.11 -2.20
CA ALA A 366 -8.93 -6.05 -3.23
C ALA A 366 -8.97 -4.67 -3.89
N LEU A 367 -8.90 -3.59 -3.09
CA LEU A 367 -8.85 -2.22 -3.60
C LEU A 367 -7.59 -1.96 -4.44
N GLU A 368 -6.43 -2.46 -3.99
CA GLU A 368 -5.17 -2.34 -4.72
C GLU A 368 -5.20 -3.09 -6.05
N ILE A 369 -5.79 -4.30 -6.09
CA ILE A 369 -5.97 -5.07 -7.34
C ILE A 369 -6.90 -4.31 -8.30
N ILE A 370 -8.02 -3.75 -7.83
CA ILE A 370 -8.95 -3.00 -8.69
C ILE A 370 -8.27 -1.76 -9.29
N VAL A 371 -7.47 -1.04 -8.51
CA VAL A 371 -6.70 0.09 -9.03
C VAL A 371 -5.69 -0.37 -10.07
N ASN A 372 -5.02 -1.49 -9.86
CA ASN A 372 -4.09 -2.05 -10.85
C ASN A 372 -4.83 -2.51 -12.13
N MET A 373 -6.09 -2.97 -12.03
CA MET A 373 -6.95 -3.23 -13.20
C MET A 373 -7.31 -1.96 -13.97
N CYS A 374 -7.23 -0.80 -13.31
CA CYS A 374 -7.49 0.51 -13.89
C CYS A 374 -6.27 1.15 -14.56
N CYS A 375 -5.06 0.60 -14.38
CA CYS A 375 -3.85 1.10 -15.03
C CYS A 375 -3.71 0.52 -16.45
N SER A 376 -3.44 1.37 -17.45
CA SER A 376 -3.05 0.93 -18.79
C SER A 376 -1.55 0.64 -18.82
N GLU A 377 -1.17 -0.55 -19.29
CA GLU A 377 0.22 -0.86 -19.65
C GLU A 377 0.54 -0.16 -20.97
N ASP A 378 1.24 0.98 -20.92
CA ASP A 378 1.83 1.61 -22.11
C ASP A 378 3.24 1.05 -22.37
N PRO A 379 3.73 1.09 -23.63
CA PRO A 379 5.01 0.50 -24.03
C PRO A 379 6.18 1.09 -23.25
N SER A 380 7.21 0.27 -23.01
CA SER A 380 8.43 0.63 -22.30
C SER A 380 9.04 1.93 -22.82
N ASP A 381 9.53 2.75 -21.88
CA ASP A 381 10.11 4.09 -22.05
C ASP A 381 11.29 4.21 -23.06
N ASP A 382 11.67 3.13 -23.74
CA ASP A 382 12.82 3.04 -24.64
C ASP A 382 12.65 3.83 -25.95
N GLU A 383 11.46 4.36 -26.27
CA GLU A 383 11.26 5.20 -27.47
C GLU A 383 11.45 6.72 -27.23
N TRP A 384 11.61 7.16 -25.97
CA TRP A 384 11.70 8.60 -25.66
C TRP A 384 13.13 9.14 -25.45
N GLU A 385 14.17 8.28 -25.55
CA GLU A 385 15.57 8.68 -25.31
C GLU A 385 16.27 9.41 -26.48
N GLU A 386 15.59 9.82 -27.56
CA GLU A 386 16.28 10.47 -28.71
C GLU A 386 16.12 12.00 -28.85
N LEU A 387 15.43 12.71 -27.94
CA LEU A 387 15.19 14.16 -28.14
C LEU A 387 15.92 15.11 -27.18
N SER A 388 16.92 14.65 -26.43
CA SER A 388 17.79 15.54 -25.64
C SER A 388 19.21 15.63 -26.19
N SER A 389 19.35 15.94 -27.49
CA SER A 389 20.61 16.49 -28.00
C SER A 389 20.53 18.02 -28.01
N SER A 390 21.45 18.65 -27.27
CA SER A 390 21.55 20.09 -27.13
C SER A 390 22.17 20.72 -28.38
N ASP A 391 21.41 21.57 -29.09
CA ASP A 391 21.97 22.81 -29.66
C ASP A 391 20.81 23.78 -29.98
N GLU A 392 20.66 24.85 -29.20
CA GLU A 392 19.70 25.92 -29.49
C GLU A 392 20.44 27.03 -30.25
N SER A 393 20.56 26.86 -31.56
CA SER A 393 20.69 28.02 -32.46
C SER A 393 19.30 28.50 -32.84
N ASP A 394 18.97 29.70 -32.37
CA ASP A 394 17.75 30.47 -32.67
C ASP A 394 17.73 30.82 -34.18
N ALA A 395 17.19 29.94 -35.03
CA ALA A 395 16.85 30.27 -36.42
C ALA A 395 15.81 29.29 -36.99
N PHE A 396 14.63 29.85 -37.31
CA PHE A 396 13.62 29.37 -38.26
C PHE A 396 13.89 28.04 -38.99
N MET A 397 13.02 27.04 -38.80
CA MET A 397 12.56 26.20 -39.91
C MET A 397 11.17 25.63 -39.67
N GLU A 398 10.24 26.03 -40.55
CA GLU A 398 8.99 25.31 -40.85
C GLU A 398 9.29 23.97 -41.52
N ASN A 399 8.31 23.07 -41.46
CA ASN A 399 8.15 21.79 -42.19
C ASN A 399 8.84 20.53 -41.66
N SER A 400 8.08 19.78 -40.86
CA SER A 400 7.89 18.34 -41.11
C SER A 400 6.51 17.87 -40.61
N PHE A 401 5.46 18.22 -41.36
CA PHE A 401 4.24 17.41 -41.35
C PHE A 401 4.55 16.13 -42.14
N SER A 402 4.84 15.04 -41.45
CA SER A 402 4.66 13.71 -42.02
C SER A 402 3.27 13.21 -41.61
N GLU A 403 2.33 13.31 -42.56
CA GLU A 403 1.10 12.51 -42.54
C GLU A 403 1.48 11.03 -42.50
N CYS A 404 1.30 10.40 -41.35
CA CYS A 404 0.98 8.99 -41.27
C CYS A 404 -0.29 8.89 -40.43
N GLY A 405 -1.41 8.61 -41.10
CA GLY A 405 -2.68 8.35 -40.45
C GLY A 405 -2.58 7.09 -39.57
N GLY A 406 -2.45 7.30 -38.27
CA GLY A 406 -2.83 6.36 -37.23
C GLY A 406 -3.85 7.07 -36.37
N GLN A 407 -5.05 6.51 -36.26
CA GLN A 407 -6.15 7.05 -35.47
C GLN A 407 -5.70 7.56 -34.11
N LEU A 408 -6.35 8.65 -33.67
CA LEU A 408 -6.44 9.08 -32.28
C LEU A 408 -6.71 7.88 -31.37
N LEU A 409 -5.67 7.20 -30.91
CA LEU A 409 -5.77 6.20 -29.87
C LEU A 409 -6.05 6.99 -28.61
N SER A 410 -7.32 7.03 -28.22
CA SER A 410 -7.73 7.44 -26.89
C SER A 410 -7.00 6.50 -25.92
N PRO A 411 -5.95 6.94 -25.20
CA PRO A 411 -5.51 6.16 -24.05
C PRO A 411 -6.62 6.36 -23.02
N LEU A 412 -7.11 5.29 -22.37
CA LEU A 412 -7.92 5.25 -21.12
C LEU A 412 -9.09 4.23 -21.12
N CYS A 413 -9.31 3.41 -22.14
CA CYS A 413 -10.40 2.42 -22.07
C CYS A 413 -9.94 1.13 -21.36
N LEU A 414 -10.60 0.80 -20.25
CA LEU A 414 -10.57 -0.55 -19.67
C LEU A 414 -10.93 -1.60 -20.74
N SER A 415 -10.42 -2.83 -20.61
CA SER A 415 -10.91 -3.93 -21.44
C SER A 415 -12.43 -4.11 -21.25
N HIS A 416 -13.13 -4.49 -22.33
CA HIS A 416 -14.58 -4.66 -22.30
C HIS A 416 -15.01 -5.68 -21.23
N GLU A 417 -14.18 -6.70 -21.00
CA GLU A 417 -14.36 -7.74 -19.99
C GLU A 417 -14.31 -7.17 -18.58
N VAL A 418 -13.29 -6.36 -18.26
CA VAL A 418 -13.15 -5.70 -16.94
C VAL A 418 -14.30 -4.74 -16.71
N HIS A 419 -14.61 -3.93 -17.72
CA HIS A 419 -15.69 -2.96 -17.65
C HIS A 419 -17.06 -3.63 -17.38
N THR A 420 -17.38 -4.68 -18.14
CA THR A 420 -18.62 -5.46 -17.97
C THR A 420 -18.71 -6.08 -16.58
N ALA A 421 -17.61 -6.64 -16.09
CA ALA A 421 -17.56 -7.26 -14.77
C ALA A 421 -17.68 -6.21 -13.64
N PHE A 422 -17.09 -5.01 -13.77
CA PHE A 422 -17.29 -3.92 -12.81
C PHE A 422 -18.77 -3.55 -12.65
N THR A 423 -19.49 -3.44 -13.75
CA THR A 423 -20.93 -3.15 -13.74
C THR A 423 -21.72 -4.30 -13.12
N ASN A 424 -21.47 -5.55 -13.54
CA ASN A 424 -22.19 -6.72 -13.04
C ASN A 424 -22.05 -6.91 -11.53
N TYR A 425 -20.87 -6.63 -10.99
CA TYR A 425 -20.54 -6.81 -9.57
C TYR A 425 -20.72 -5.54 -8.73
N LEU A 426 -21.26 -4.45 -9.32
CA LEU A 426 -21.50 -3.16 -8.67
C LEU A 426 -20.26 -2.59 -7.95
N ILE A 427 -19.09 -2.80 -8.54
CA ILE A 427 -17.80 -2.42 -7.95
C ILE A 427 -17.74 -0.93 -7.59
N PRO A 428 -18.18 0.02 -8.45
CA PRO A 428 -18.17 1.44 -8.10
C PRO A 428 -18.98 1.77 -6.84
N LYS A 429 -20.15 1.12 -6.66
CA LYS A 429 -21.01 1.31 -5.49
C LYS A 429 -20.34 0.81 -4.21
N LYS A 430 -19.72 -0.37 -4.25
CA LYS A 430 -19.04 -0.97 -3.10
C LYS A 430 -17.82 -0.15 -2.68
N ILE A 431 -17.07 0.37 -3.65
CA ILE A 431 -15.93 1.27 -3.36
C ILE A 431 -16.42 2.57 -2.72
N PHE A 432 -17.51 3.16 -3.24
CA PHE A 432 -18.13 4.33 -2.64
C PHE A 432 -18.46 4.09 -1.16
N GLU A 433 -19.10 2.97 -0.82
CA GLU A 433 -19.43 2.61 0.57
C GLU A 433 -18.17 2.51 1.46
N LYS A 434 -17.04 2.03 0.91
CA LYS A 434 -15.76 1.94 1.62
C LYS A 434 -15.03 3.28 1.82
N THR A 435 -15.47 4.37 1.21
CA THR A 435 -14.88 5.70 1.44
C THR A 435 -15.36 6.36 2.73
N ALA A 436 -16.42 5.84 3.35
CA ALA A 436 -16.93 6.33 4.62
C ALA A 436 -15.90 6.17 5.76
N PHE A 437 -16.02 7.00 6.80
CA PHE A 437 -15.19 6.83 8.00
C PHE A 437 -15.45 5.46 8.63
N PRO A 438 -14.40 4.84 9.23
CA PRO A 438 -14.58 3.59 9.96
C PRO A 438 -15.65 3.73 11.05
N ASN A 439 -16.34 2.63 11.33
CA ASN A 439 -17.36 2.57 12.37
C ASN A 439 -16.81 3.09 13.71
N SER A 440 -17.44 4.13 14.27
CA SER A 440 -16.95 4.81 15.48
C SER A 440 -16.88 3.87 16.69
N THR A 441 -17.83 2.96 16.83
CA THR A 441 -17.84 1.95 17.90
C THR A 441 -16.65 1.01 17.76
N ALA A 442 -16.38 0.52 16.54
CA ALA A 442 -15.21 -0.33 16.28
C ALA A 442 -13.89 0.40 16.58
N VAL A 443 -13.79 1.69 16.19
CA VAL A 443 -12.61 2.53 16.46
C VAL A 443 -12.42 2.72 17.96
N ASP A 444 -13.48 3.04 18.70
CA ASP A 444 -13.42 3.25 20.15
C ASP A 444 -13.01 1.96 20.89
N LEU A 445 -13.56 0.82 20.49
CA LEU A 445 -13.22 -0.49 21.05
C LEU A 445 -11.74 -0.84 20.80
N CYS A 446 -11.27 -0.70 19.56
CA CYS A 446 -9.87 -0.97 19.20
C CYS A 446 -8.92 -0.01 19.92
N SER A 447 -9.29 1.26 20.06
CA SER A 447 -8.44 2.27 20.71
C SER A 447 -8.21 2.02 22.20
N ARG A 448 -9.15 1.33 22.87
CA ARG A 448 -9.06 0.97 24.29
C ARG A 448 -8.20 -0.28 24.56
N SER A 449 -7.96 -1.11 23.53
CA SER A 449 -7.20 -2.35 23.67
C SER A 449 -5.83 -2.24 22.98
N PRO A 450 -4.70 -2.37 23.72
CA PRO A 450 -3.37 -2.26 23.13
C PRO A 450 -3.11 -3.22 21.96
N THR A 451 -3.65 -4.46 22.02
CA THR A 451 -3.48 -5.48 20.98
C THR A 451 -4.30 -5.17 19.72
N TRP A 452 -5.46 -4.53 19.86
CA TRP A 452 -6.35 -4.20 18.74
C TRP A 452 -6.12 -2.80 18.16
N LYS A 453 -5.38 -1.94 18.85
CA LYS A 453 -5.14 -0.54 18.45
C LYS A 453 -4.63 -0.39 17.02
N SER A 454 -3.83 -1.35 16.54
CA SER A 454 -3.30 -1.36 15.17
C SER A 454 -4.39 -1.47 14.10
N LEU A 455 -5.55 -2.06 14.41
CA LEU A 455 -6.66 -2.21 13.47
C LEU A 455 -7.28 -0.86 13.09
N VAL A 456 -7.22 0.15 13.97
CA VAL A 456 -7.67 1.52 13.65
C VAL A 456 -6.91 2.06 12.43
N ARG A 457 -5.59 1.88 12.40
CA ARG A 457 -4.76 2.29 11.26
C ARG A 457 -5.12 1.50 10.01
N LYS A 458 -5.35 0.19 10.12
CA LYS A 458 -5.76 -0.65 8.99
C LYS A 458 -7.11 -0.23 8.40
N MET A 459 -8.12 0.06 9.23
CA MET A 459 -9.41 0.57 8.77
C MET A 459 -9.27 1.93 8.05
N ASN A 460 -8.48 2.86 8.60
CA ASN A 460 -8.17 4.13 7.93
C ASN A 460 -7.43 3.92 6.60
N THR A 461 -6.54 2.92 6.53
CA THR A 461 -5.81 2.57 5.31
C THR A 461 -6.78 2.10 4.22
N ILE A 462 -7.76 1.26 4.57
CA ILE A 462 -8.82 0.82 3.64
C ILE A 462 -9.58 2.02 3.10
N GLN A 463 -9.97 2.97 3.96
CA GLN A 463 -10.64 4.19 3.54
C GLN A 463 -9.81 4.98 2.52
N CYS A 464 -8.51 5.17 2.80
CA CYS A 464 -7.60 5.86 1.89
C CYS A 464 -7.45 5.11 0.55
N ARG A 465 -7.32 3.78 0.58
CA ARG A 465 -7.26 2.95 -0.63
C ARG A 465 -8.57 2.99 -1.42
N ALA A 466 -9.72 3.04 -0.75
CA ALA A 466 -11.02 3.18 -1.39
C ALA A 466 -11.15 4.54 -2.10
N LEU A 467 -10.66 5.62 -1.48
CA LEU A 467 -10.62 6.95 -2.11
C LEU A 467 -9.71 6.99 -3.34
N VAL A 468 -8.53 6.34 -3.32
CA VAL A 468 -7.68 6.23 -4.52
C VAL A 468 -8.33 5.35 -5.60
N CYS A 469 -9.00 4.28 -5.20
CA CYS A 469 -9.76 3.44 -6.12
C CYS A 469 -10.89 4.23 -6.77
N LEU A 470 -11.61 5.03 -5.99
CA LEU A 470 -12.66 5.93 -6.47
C LEU A 470 -12.09 6.95 -7.47
N GLN A 471 -10.95 7.58 -7.16
CA GLN A 471 -10.26 8.49 -8.08
C GLN A 471 -9.99 7.81 -9.43
N SER A 472 -9.53 6.57 -9.42
CA SER A 472 -9.24 5.81 -10.64
C SER A 472 -10.50 5.50 -11.44
N LEU A 473 -11.55 5.00 -10.78
CA LEU A 473 -12.82 4.69 -11.43
C LEU A 473 -13.49 5.94 -12.04
N VAL A 474 -13.52 7.04 -11.30
CA VAL A 474 -14.14 8.30 -11.76
C VAL A 474 -13.40 8.92 -12.95
N SER A 475 -12.10 8.63 -13.07
CA SER A 475 -11.28 9.11 -14.19
C SER A 475 -11.40 8.26 -15.46
N LEU A 476 -11.89 7.01 -15.34
CA LEU A 476 -11.88 6.01 -16.42
C LEU A 476 -13.27 5.62 -16.91
N LEU A 477 -14.26 5.61 -16.02
CA LEU A 477 -15.62 5.19 -16.35
C LEU A 477 -16.46 6.37 -16.81
N ASP A 478 -17.34 6.12 -17.78
CA ASP A 478 -18.36 7.07 -18.19
C ASP A 478 -19.36 7.32 -17.07
N VAL A 479 -19.97 8.51 -17.09
CA VAL A 479 -20.94 8.97 -16.07
C VAL A 479 -22.07 7.97 -15.86
N ASP A 480 -22.56 7.32 -16.91
CA ASP A 480 -23.65 6.33 -16.81
C ASP A 480 -23.23 5.10 -15.99
N HIS A 481 -22.00 4.63 -16.15
CA HIS A 481 -21.45 3.50 -15.40
C HIS A 481 -21.11 3.85 -13.94
N LEU A 482 -20.99 5.14 -13.65
CA LEU A 482 -20.86 5.67 -12.29
C LEU A 482 -22.23 5.91 -11.60
N GLY A 483 -23.34 5.57 -12.27
CA GLY A 483 -24.70 5.74 -11.74
C GLY A 483 -25.39 7.04 -12.16
N GLY A 484 -24.84 7.75 -13.15
CA GLY A 484 -25.41 8.96 -13.72
C GLY A 484 -25.09 10.25 -12.93
N PRO A 485 -25.54 11.42 -13.42
CA PRO A 485 -25.24 12.71 -12.80
C PRO A 485 -25.70 12.84 -11.34
N ALA A 486 -26.83 12.23 -10.99
CA ALA A 486 -27.35 12.25 -9.62
C ALA A 486 -26.41 11.51 -8.64
N ALA A 487 -25.85 10.37 -9.06
CA ALA A 487 -24.89 9.63 -8.25
C ALA A 487 -23.59 10.44 -8.04
N LEU A 488 -23.10 11.14 -9.07
CA LEU A 488 -21.93 12.02 -8.93
C LEU A 488 -22.19 13.20 -7.98
N GLN A 489 -23.41 13.77 -7.99
CA GLN A 489 -23.79 14.79 -7.02
C GLN A 489 -23.82 14.25 -5.59
N THR A 490 -24.39 13.07 -5.36
CA THR A 490 -24.36 12.40 -4.05
C THR A 490 -22.93 12.12 -3.60
N LEU A 491 -22.07 11.64 -4.51
CA LEU A 491 -20.67 11.41 -4.22
C LEU A 491 -19.95 12.71 -3.84
N ALA A 492 -20.21 13.80 -4.57
CA ALA A 492 -19.59 15.08 -4.30
C ALA A 492 -20.02 15.65 -2.92
N GLN A 493 -21.30 15.49 -2.56
CA GLN A 493 -21.80 15.82 -1.22
C GLN A 493 -21.14 14.95 -0.15
N HIS A 494 -20.95 13.65 -0.40
CA HIS A 494 -20.27 12.75 0.51
C HIS A 494 -18.82 13.15 0.76
N LEU A 495 -18.03 13.42 -0.30
CA LEU A 495 -16.65 13.87 -0.15
C LEU A 495 -16.57 15.24 0.57
N SER A 496 -17.54 16.12 0.34
CA SER A 496 -17.67 17.37 1.10
C SER A 496 -17.86 17.12 2.59
N GLN A 497 -18.77 16.22 2.96
CA GLN A 497 -19.01 15.85 4.35
C GLN A 497 -17.75 15.23 4.98
N LEU A 498 -17.06 14.33 4.28
CA LEU A 498 -15.81 13.76 4.79
C LEU A 498 -14.73 14.83 5.06
N LEU A 499 -14.65 15.87 4.21
CA LEU A 499 -13.71 16.99 4.39
C LEU A 499 -14.11 17.95 5.51
N PHE A 500 -15.40 18.27 5.65
CA PHE A 500 -15.87 19.39 6.47
C PHE A 500 -16.71 19.02 7.70
N SER A 501 -17.20 17.78 7.83
CA SER A 501 -18.06 17.36 8.95
C SER A 501 -17.31 17.12 10.26
N GLN A 502 -15.97 17.23 10.28
CA GLN A 502 -15.21 17.19 11.53
C GLN A 502 -15.28 18.57 12.21
N PRO A 503 -15.87 18.69 13.42
CA PRO A 503 -15.95 19.97 14.12
C PRO A 503 -14.55 20.46 14.51
N GLY A 504 -14.02 21.38 13.72
CA GLY A 504 -13.29 22.58 14.18
C GLY A 504 -12.01 22.40 15.01
N LYS A 505 -11.43 21.21 15.14
CA LYS A 505 -10.14 21.06 15.87
C LYS A 505 -8.95 20.56 15.08
N TYR A 506 -9.09 19.82 13.98
CA TYR A 506 -7.90 19.17 13.43
C TYR A 506 -7.88 18.94 11.92
N LEU A 507 -8.07 19.97 11.08
CA LEU A 507 -7.57 19.86 9.70
C LEU A 507 -6.05 19.62 9.69
N GLY A 508 -5.33 20.05 10.74
CA GLY A 508 -3.91 19.78 10.98
C GLY A 508 -3.55 18.45 11.65
N LEU A 509 -4.51 17.62 12.11
CA LEU A 509 -4.26 16.21 12.48
C LEU A 509 -4.94 15.22 11.52
N ILE A 510 -5.53 15.70 10.42
CA ILE A 510 -5.90 14.80 9.34
C ILE A 510 -4.63 14.12 8.86
N HIS A 511 -4.65 12.79 8.80
CA HIS A 511 -3.53 12.02 8.28
C HIS A 511 -3.23 12.50 6.86
N VAL A 512 -1.96 12.81 6.57
CA VAL A 512 -1.53 13.36 5.27
C VAL A 512 -2.02 12.48 4.12
N ASP A 513 -1.94 11.16 4.28
CA ASP A 513 -2.40 10.19 3.28
C ASP A 513 -3.91 10.27 3.02
N PHE A 514 -4.72 10.52 4.06
CA PHE A 514 -6.16 10.72 3.88
C PHE A 514 -6.42 11.99 3.08
N LEU A 515 -5.76 13.10 3.44
CA LEU A 515 -5.91 14.36 2.73
C LEU A 515 -5.48 14.26 1.26
N GLU A 516 -4.41 13.53 0.98
CA GLU A 516 -3.97 13.25 -0.39
C GLU A 516 -4.99 12.40 -1.15
N ALA A 517 -5.49 11.31 -0.55
CA ALA A 517 -6.45 10.43 -1.18
C ALA A 517 -7.80 11.13 -1.47
N ILE A 518 -8.34 11.87 -0.48
CA ILE A 518 -9.62 12.57 -0.65
C ILE A 518 -9.52 13.75 -1.61
N SER A 519 -8.42 14.52 -1.58
CA SER A 519 -8.21 15.60 -2.54
C SER A 519 -8.01 15.07 -3.96
N SER A 520 -7.36 13.91 -4.13
CA SER A 520 -7.24 13.23 -5.43
C SER A 520 -8.61 12.78 -5.96
N ALA A 521 -9.43 12.15 -5.11
CA ALA A 521 -10.78 11.72 -5.47
C ALA A 521 -11.68 12.90 -5.81
N LEU A 522 -11.63 13.97 -5.02
CA LEU A 522 -12.40 15.19 -5.27
C LEU A 522 -11.98 15.86 -6.57
N ARG A 523 -10.67 15.96 -6.84
CA ARG A 523 -10.14 16.50 -8.10
C ARG A 523 -10.68 15.73 -9.31
N ALA A 524 -10.57 14.40 -9.29
CA ALA A 524 -11.07 13.56 -10.37
C ALA A 524 -12.58 13.73 -10.58
N LEU A 525 -13.36 13.77 -9.48
CA LEU A 525 -14.79 13.99 -9.54
C LEU A 525 -15.17 15.34 -10.13
N LEU A 526 -14.58 16.43 -9.65
CA LEU A 526 -14.88 17.77 -10.16
C LEU A 526 -14.49 17.89 -11.64
N GLN A 527 -13.38 17.27 -12.05
CA GLN A 527 -12.97 17.21 -13.45
C GLN A 527 -14.03 16.50 -14.31
N THR A 528 -14.45 15.29 -13.89
CA THR A 528 -15.47 14.51 -14.62
C THR A 528 -16.81 15.25 -14.67
N MET A 529 -17.22 15.90 -13.58
CA MET A 529 -18.42 16.72 -13.55
C MET A 529 -18.32 17.93 -14.49
N ALA A 530 -17.20 18.66 -14.46
CA ALA A 530 -16.97 19.81 -15.33
C ALA A 530 -16.97 19.43 -16.82
N SER A 531 -16.30 18.33 -17.18
CA SER A 531 -16.26 17.83 -18.57
C SER A 531 -17.62 17.37 -19.09
N ASN A 532 -18.56 17.02 -18.20
CA ASN A 532 -19.91 16.60 -18.54
C ASN A 532 -20.99 17.66 -18.26
N ASN A 533 -20.61 18.91 -17.97
CA ASN A 533 -21.50 20.02 -17.62
C ASN A 533 -22.46 19.70 -16.44
N ILE A 534 -21.98 18.93 -15.47
CA ILE A 534 -22.71 18.63 -14.23
C ILE A 534 -22.36 19.70 -13.19
N SER A 535 -23.38 20.30 -12.58
CA SER A 535 -23.20 21.35 -11.57
C SER A 535 -22.36 20.86 -10.38
N GLN A 536 -21.32 21.62 -10.03
CA GLN A 536 -20.45 21.34 -8.88
C GLN A 536 -21.21 21.60 -7.57
N CYS A 537 -21.08 20.71 -6.59
CA CYS A 537 -21.87 20.78 -5.35
C CYS A 537 -21.23 21.61 -4.22
N MET A 538 -19.98 22.04 -4.37
CA MET A 538 -19.24 22.78 -3.34
C MET A 538 -19.20 24.27 -3.69
N THR A 539 -19.36 25.14 -2.69
CA THR A 539 -19.25 26.58 -2.93
C THR A 539 -17.79 26.98 -3.18
N PRO A 540 -17.53 28.04 -3.96
CA PRO A 540 -16.18 28.54 -4.15
C PRO A 540 -15.47 28.88 -2.83
N ASP A 541 -16.21 29.40 -1.84
CA ASP A 541 -15.67 29.73 -0.51
C ASP A 541 -15.20 28.49 0.27
N GLN A 542 -15.94 27.38 0.19
CA GLN A 542 -15.55 26.11 0.82
C GLN A 542 -14.25 25.58 0.20
N LEU A 543 -14.15 25.63 -1.13
CA LEU A 543 -12.96 25.19 -1.85
C LEU A 543 -11.76 26.09 -1.58
N MET A 544 -11.95 27.41 -1.55
CA MET A 544 -10.89 28.35 -1.17
C MET A 544 -10.39 28.13 0.26
N THR A 545 -11.29 27.81 1.19
CA THR A 545 -10.93 27.46 2.58
C THR A 545 -10.07 26.20 2.62
N LEU A 546 -10.48 25.14 1.91
CA LEU A 546 -9.71 23.90 1.79
C LEU A 546 -8.31 24.16 1.23
N CYS A 547 -8.21 24.96 0.16
CA CYS A 547 -6.95 25.23 -0.53
C CYS A 547 -6.00 26.06 0.33
N THR A 548 -6.49 27.10 0.99
CA THR A 548 -5.68 27.94 1.89
C THR A 548 -5.11 27.12 3.05
N ALA A 549 -5.88 26.17 3.56
CA ALA A 549 -5.41 25.31 4.65
C ALA A 549 -4.44 24.22 4.17
N SER A 550 -4.63 23.68 2.96
CA SER A 550 -3.87 22.54 2.44
C SER A 550 -2.60 22.92 1.68
N ILE A 551 -2.48 24.17 1.21
CA ILE A 551 -1.30 24.62 0.43
C ILE A 551 -0.01 24.67 1.27
N HIS A 552 -0.13 24.67 2.59
CA HIS A 552 1.02 24.60 3.50
C HIS A 552 1.40 23.15 3.86
N SER A 553 0.73 22.16 3.27
CA SER A 553 1.04 20.74 3.48
C SER A 553 2.47 20.44 3.03
N SER A 554 3.20 19.64 3.81
CA SER A 554 4.52 19.12 3.42
C SER A 554 4.42 18.17 2.23
N ASN A 555 3.25 17.55 2.01
CA ASN A 555 3.01 16.63 0.90
C ASN A 555 2.71 17.39 -0.40
N THR A 556 3.59 17.19 -1.38
CA THR A 556 3.49 17.81 -2.71
C THR A 556 2.23 17.37 -3.48
N GLY A 557 1.81 16.12 -3.34
CA GLY A 557 0.59 15.58 -3.97
C GLY A 557 -0.68 16.29 -3.49
N VAL A 558 -0.80 16.54 -2.18
CA VAL A 558 -1.88 17.36 -1.61
C VAL A 558 -1.89 18.76 -2.25
N ARG A 559 -0.73 19.42 -2.32
CA ARG A 559 -0.62 20.78 -2.88
C ARG A 559 -1.00 20.82 -4.36
N VAL A 560 -0.55 19.84 -5.15
CA VAL A 560 -0.96 19.68 -6.56
C VAL A 560 -2.48 19.53 -6.65
N ASN A 561 -3.08 18.61 -5.89
CA ASN A 561 -4.51 18.34 -5.97
C ASN A 561 -5.38 19.56 -5.67
N VAL A 562 -5.05 20.33 -4.62
CA VAL A 562 -5.86 21.50 -4.24
C VAL A 562 -5.73 22.64 -5.25
N VAL A 563 -4.56 22.81 -5.85
CA VAL A 563 -4.34 23.78 -6.95
C VAL A 563 -5.17 23.39 -8.16
N SER A 564 -5.16 22.11 -8.56
CA SER A 564 -5.97 21.63 -9.69
C SER A 564 -7.47 21.78 -9.40
N ILE A 565 -7.93 21.49 -8.17
CA ILE A 565 -9.33 21.67 -7.77
C ILE A 565 -9.78 23.12 -8.01
N LEU A 566 -8.96 24.11 -7.62
CA LEU A 566 -9.26 25.51 -7.90
C LEU A 566 -9.23 25.85 -9.38
N GLY A 567 -8.30 25.27 -10.14
CA GLY A 567 -8.26 25.42 -11.60
C GLY A 567 -9.56 24.95 -12.26
N ILE A 568 -10.00 23.74 -11.91
CA ILE A 568 -11.23 23.13 -12.42
C ILE A 568 -12.44 24.01 -12.05
N THR A 569 -12.59 24.38 -10.78
CA THR A 569 -13.70 25.22 -10.34
C THR A 569 -13.67 26.60 -10.99
N GLY A 570 -12.51 27.25 -11.07
CA GLY A 570 -12.38 28.55 -11.72
C GLY A 570 -12.72 28.51 -13.21
N SER A 571 -12.32 27.45 -13.94
CA SER A 571 -12.66 27.30 -15.36
C SER A 571 -14.16 27.10 -15.63
N VAL A 572 -14.89 26.52 -14.67
CA VAL A 572 -16.36 26.43 -14.72
C VAL A 572 -16.98 27.80 -14.45
N LEU A 573 -16.55 28.47 -13.37
CA LEU A 573 -17.04 29.80 -12.99
C LEU A 573 -16.74 30.89 -14.03
N ALA A 574 -15.67 30.74 -14.81
CA ALA A 574 -15.30 31.65 -15.89
C ALA A 574 -16.40 31.80 -16.95
N LYS A 575 -17.26 30.78 -17.09
CA LYS A 575 -18.36 30.71 -18.04
C LYS A 575 -19.69 31.22 -17.47
N GLU A 576 -19.73 31.56 -16.18
CA GLU A 576 -20.92 32.03 -15.48
C GLU A 576 -20.85 33.53 -15.22
N ASP A 577 -22.01 34.21 -15.27
CA ASP A 577 -22.10 35.62 -14.94
C ASP A 577 -22.02 35.85 -13.41
N GLY A 578 -21.49 37.00 -12.99
CA GLY A 578 -21.44 37.39 -11.57
C GLY A 578 -20.32 36.74 -10.75
N THR A 579 -19.37 36.06 -11.38
CA THR A 579 -18.27 35.34 -10.72
C THR A 579 -16.96 36.14 -10.61
N LEU A 580 -16.96 37.41 -11.03
CA LEU A 580 -15.77 38.27 -11.13
C LEU A 580 -14.88 38.27 -9.89
N GLU A 581 -15.45 38.57 -8.71
CA GLU A 581 -14.68 38.68 -7.47
C GLU A 581 -14.12 37.32 -7.00
N THR A 582 -14.85 36.24 -7.26
CA THR A 582 -14.40 34.87 -7.01
C THR A 582 -13.22 34.52 -7.92
N LEU A 583 -13.31 34.84 -9.22
CA LEU A 583 -12.24 34.60 -10.19
C LEU A 583 -10.98 35.43 -9.87
N LYS A 584 -11.13 36.66 -9.39
CA LYS A 584 -10.00 37.47 -8.89
C LYS A 584 -9.32 36.79 -7.71
N THR A 585 -10.11 36.28 -6.76
CA THR A 585 -9.59 35.57 -5.58
C THR A 585 -8.84 34.30 -5.98
N ILE A 586 -9.43 33.46 -6.84
CA ILE A 586 -8.80 32.25 -7.38
C ILE A 586 -7.51 32.61 -8.13
N GLY A 587 -7.55 33.60 -9.02
CA GLY A 587 -6.39 34.01 -9.82
C GLY A 587 -5.23 34.52 -8.98
N CYS A 588 -5.50 35.37 -7.98
CA CYS A 588 -4.47 35.84 -7.05
C CYS A 588 -3.82 34.68 -6.28
N PHE A 589 -4.62 33.74 -5.79
CA PHE A 589 -4.12 32.56 -5.09
C PHE A 589 -3.26 31.68 -5.99
N LEU A 590 -3.74 31.32 -7.18
CA LEU A 590 -2.97 30.50 -8.12
C LEU A 590 -1.67 31.18 -8.55
N LEU A 591 -1.69 32.50 -8.78
CA LEU A 591 -0.50 33.28 -9.11
C LEU A 591 0.51 33.31 -7.96
N GLU A 592 0.04 33.42 -6.72
CA GLU A 592 0.89 33.31 -5.53
C GLU A 592 1.57 31.93 -5.46
N VAL A 593 0.81 30.85 -5.66
CA VAL A 593 1.37 29.48 -5.65
C VAL A 593 2.36 29.28 -6.79
N ALA A 594 2.02 29.68 -8.01
CA ALA A 594 2.89 29.56 -9.18
C ALA A 594 4.25 30.24 -8.97
N THR A 595 4.26 31.38 -8.28
CA THR A 595 5.47 32.18 -8.10
C THR A 595 6.29 31.81 -6.85
N LYS A 596 5.63 31.34 -5.78
CA LYS A 596 6.26 31.15 -4.46
C LYS A 596 6.46 29.68 -4.03
N ASP A 597 5.76 28.69 -4.60
CA ASP A 597 5.91 27.31 -4.14
C ASP A 597 7.35 26.78 -4.41
N PRO A 598 7.96 26.05 -3.45
CA PRO A 598 9.30 25.50 -3.61
C PRO A 598 9.39 24.34 -4.61
N SER A 599 8.28 23.67 -4.93
CA SER A 599 8.21 22.57 -5.88
C SER A 599 7.85 23.07 -7.27
N LEU A 600 8.67 22.76 -8.27
CA LEU A 600 8.35 23.10 -9.66
C LEU A 600 7.09 22.39 -10.16
N VAL A 601 6.79 21.20 -9.63
CA VAL A 601 5.57 20.46 -10.00
C VAL A 601 4.33 21.21 -9.56
N VAL A 602 4.31 21.76 -8.33
CA VAL A 602 3.17 22.55 -7.82
C VAL A 602 3.07 23.89 -8.55
N ALA A 603 4.20 24.56 -8.76
CA ALA A 603 4.23 25.81 -9.53
C ALA A 603 3.75 25.60 -10.98
N GLY A 604 4.14 24.49 -11.60
CA GLY A 604 3.71 24.10 -12.93
C GLY A 604 2.21 23.80 -13.00
N GLU A 605 1.67 23.07 -12.02
CA GLU A 605 0.23 22.82 -11.91
C GLU A 605 -0.56 24.12 -11.72
N ALA A 606 -0.05 25.06 -10.90
CA ALA A 606 -0.69 26.36 -10.69
C ALA A 606 -0.71 27.21 -11.96
N LEU A 607 0.31 27.09 -12.81
CA LEU A 607 0.32 27.70 -14.13
C LEU A 607 -0.71 27.03 -15.07
N ASP A 608 -0.78 25.70 -15.13
CA ASP A 608 -1.79 24.99 -15.96
C ASP A 608 -3.21 25.40 -15.52
N ALA A 609 -3.46 25.45 -14.21
CA ALA A 609 -4.71 25.94 -13.64
C ALA A 609 -5.00 27.41 -14.01
N LEU A 610 -4.01 28.32 -13.99
CA LEU A 610 -4.20 29.69 -14.46
C LEU A 610 -4.57 29.74 -15.94
N PHE A 611 -3.97 28.89 -16.77
CA PHE A 611 -4.29 28.83 -18.18
C PHE A 611 -5.74 28.39 -18.38
N ASP A 612 -6.20 27.36 -17.65
CA ASP A 612 -7.56 26.85 -17.76
C ASP A 612 -8.62 27.85 -17.24
N VAL A 613 -8.35 28.54 -16.13
CA VAL A 613 -9.29 29.52 -15.54
C VAL A 613 -9.44 30.76 -16.42
N PHE A 614 -8.36 31.21 -17.05
CA PHE A 614 -8.31 32.47 -17.78
C PHE A 614 -8.16 32.30 -19.30
N ALA A 615 -8.46 31.11 -19.83
CA ALA A 615 -8.46 30.84 -21.27
C ALA A 615 -9.67 31.42 -22.01
N ASP A 616 -10.83 31.47 -21.34
CA ASP A 616 -12.10 31.86 -21.95
C ASP A 616 -13.06 32.40 -20.88
N GLY A 617 -13.98 33.30 -21.27
CA GLY A 617 -15.00 33.88 -20.40
C GLY A 617 -14.82 35.38 -20.11
N LYS A 618 -15.90 36.16 -20.26
CA LYS A 618 -15.87 37.62 -20.10
C LYS A 618 -15.45 38.06 -18.70
N GLU A 619 -15.97 37.38 -17.67
CA GLU A 619 -15.62 37.70 -16.28
C GLU A 619 -14.18 37.30 -15.95
N ALA A 620 -13.67 36.20 -16.52
CA ALA A 620 -12.27 35.79 -16.40
C ALA A 620 -11.32 36.81 -17.05
N GLU A 621 -11.61 37.26 -18.27
CA GLU A 621 -10.84 38.30 -18.94
C GLU A 621 -10.80 39.61 -18.13
N ARG A 622 -11.96 40.06 -17.61
CA ARG A 622 -12.03 41.25 -16.74
C ARG A 622 -11.23 41.06 -15.44
N ALA A 623 -11.33 39.89 -14.81
CA ALA A 623 -10.57 39.55 -13.62
C ALA A 623 -9.06 39.58 -13.91
N SER A 624 -8.61 38.99 -15.03
CA SER A 624 -7.19 38.92 -15.41
C SER A 624 -6.52 40.29 -15.52
N VAL A 625 -7.24 41.28 -16.07
CA VAL A 625 -6.77 42.68 -16.16
C VAL A 625 -6.74 43.32 -14.77
N GLN A 626 -7.79 43.14 -13.96
CA GLN A 626 -7.85 43.74 -12.61
C GLN A 626 -6.77 43.21 -11.65
N ILE A 627 -6.40 41.93 -11.77
CA ILE A 627 -5.33 41.33 -10.95
C ILE A 627 -3.93 41.55 -11.55
N LYS A 628 -3.82 42.24 -12.69
CA LYS A 628 -2.56 42.49 -13.42
C LYS A 628 -1.82 41.19 -13.79
N LEU A 629 -2.56 40.18 -14.23
CA LEU A 629 -2.04 38.83 -14.49
C LEU A 629 -0.90 38.85 -15.53
N LEU A 630 -1.06 39.60 -16.63
CA LEU A 630 -0.06 39.70 -17.70
C LEU A 630 1.30 40.20 -17.16
N SER A 631 1.29 41.26 -16.36
CA SER A 631 2.50 41.86 -15.80
C SER A 631 3.26 40.85 -14.94
N ALA A 632 2.54 40.14 -14.06
CA ALA A 632 3.14 39.16 -13.17
C ALA A 632 3.71 37.95 -13.93
N LEU A 633 2.99 37.45 -14.95
CA LEU A 633 3.46 36.31 -15.75
C LEU A 633 4.69 36.67 -16.60
N LYS A 634 4.77 37.89 -17.15
CA LYS A 634 5.97 38.37 -17.87
C LYS A 634 7.21 38.43 -16.98
N GLU A 635 7.05 38.90 -15.75
CA GLU A 635 8.15 38.94 -14.78
C GLU A 635 8.57 37.53 -14.35
N PHE A 636 7.60 36.63 -14.18
CA PHE A 636 7.86 35.27 -13.70
C PHE A 636 8.40 34.32 -14.78
N GLN A 637 8.01 34.48 -16.05
CA GLN A 637 8.41 33.61 -17.16
C GLN A 637 9.93 33.32 -17.23
N PRO A 638 10.84 34.32 -17.17
CA PRO A 638 12.28 34.06 -17.16
C PRO A 638 12.75 33.32 -15.90
N VAL A 639 12.12 33.56 -14.74
CA VAL A 639 12.42 32.90 -13.47
C VAL A 639 12.07 31.41 -13.56
N PHE A 640 10.88 31.09 -14.06
CA PHE A 640 10.43 29.71 -14.24
C PHE A 640 11.35 28.93 -15.19
N LYS A 641 11.70 29.51 -16.35
CA LYS A 641 12.65 28.92 -17.31
C LYS A 641 14.01 28.67 -16.66
N MET A 642 14.51 29.61 -15.85
CA MET A 642 15.79 29.45 -15.16
C MET A 642 15.73 28.35 -14.10
N LYS A 643 14.65 28.24 -13.31
CA LYS A 643 14.49 27.19 -12.30
C LYS A 643 14.43 25.80 -12.93
N ILE A 644 13.66 25.59 -14.01
CA ILE A 644 13.64 24.31 -14.74
C ILE A 644 15.05 23.92 -15.19
N ARG A 645 15.84 24.86 -15.73
CA ARG A 645 17.22 24.57 -16.17
C ARG A 645 18.15 24.21 -15.01
N LYS A 646 18.01 24.87 -13.86
CA LYS A 646 18.89 24.68 -12.69
C LYS A 646 18.54 23.44 -11.87
N GLU A 647 17.25 23.20 -11.64
CA GLU A 647 16.76 22.14 -10.75
C GLU A 647 16.28 20.90 -11.51
N GLY A 648 16.01 21.01 -12.81
CA GLY A 648 15.41 19.94 -13.60
C GLY A 648 16.26 18.67 -13.64
N ARG A 649 17.58 18.82 -13.86
CA ARG A 649 18.52 17.69 -13.90
C ARG A 649 18.78 17.17 -12.48
N GLY A 650 18.21 16.00 -12.15
CA GLY A 650 18.50 15.24 -10.93
C GLY A 650 17.45 15.32 -9.82
N LYS A 651 16.55 16.31 -9.81
CA LYS A 651 15.49 16.45 -8.78
C LYS A 651 14.12 15.94 -9.22
N TYR A 652 13.85 15.88 -10.53
CA TYR A 652 12.54 15.52 -11.09
C TYR A 652 12.67 14.36 -12.07
N SER A 653 11.62 13.55 -12.18
CA SER A 653 11.58 12.42 -13.14
C SER A 653 11.42 12.91 -14.59
N PRO A 654 11.76 12.08 -15.59
CA PRO A 654 11.53 12.40 -17.01
C PRO A 654 10.09 12.83 -17.31
N ASP A 655 9.09 12.11 -16.77
CA ASP A 655 7.68 12.46 -16.91
C ASP A 655 7.35 13.85 -16.36
N GLN A 656 7.87 14.18 -15.17
CA GLN A 656 7.65 15.48 -14.56
C GLN A 656 8.28 16.58 -15.39
N LEU A 657 9.47 16.36 -15.94
CA LEU A 657 10.14 17.32 -16.81
C LEU A 657 9.36 17.54 -18.11
N CYS A 658 8.82 16.47 -18.72
CA CYS A 658 7.97 16.57 -19.90
C CYS A 658 6.73 17.45 -19.63
N VAL A 659 6.05 17.25 -18.50
CA VAL A 659 4.92 18.10 -18.10
C VAL A 659 5.36 19.55 -17.89
N LEU A 660 6.47 19.78 -17.20
CA LEU A 660 6.98 21.14 -16.94
C LEU A 660 7.40 21.87 -18.22
N ASP A 661 7.97 21.16 -19.20
CA ASP A 661 8.33 21.73 -20.49
C ASP A 661 7.10 22.11 -21.32
N ASN A 662 6.03 21.31 -21.25
CA ASN A 662 4.74 21.66 -21.83
C ASN A 662 4.15 22.93 -21.18
N VAL A 663 4.18 23.01 -19.85
CA VAL A 663 3.74 24.22 -19.11
C VAL A 663 4.57 25.44 -19.51
N LYS A 664 5.90 25.29 -19.64
CA LYS A 664 6.81 26.36 -20.08
C LYS A 664 6.44 26.87 -21.48
N MET A 665 6.12 25.98 -22.41
CA MET A 665 5.66 26.36 -23.75
C MET A 665 4.31 27.07 -23.70
N ASN A 666 3.36 26.54 -22.93
CA ASN A 666 2.02 27.11 -22.78
C ASN A 666 2.07 28.49 -22.12
N LEU A 667 2.95 28.71 -21.15
CA LEU A 667 3.16 30.03 -20.52
C LEU A 667 3.49 31.10 -21.56
N ARG A 668 4.39 30.80 -22.52
CA ARG A 668 4.73 31.74 -23.59
C ARG A 668 3.52 32.09 -24.46
N ARG A 669 2.73 31.08 -24.84
CA ARG A 669 1.52 31.26 -25.65
C ARG A 669 0.45 32.04 -24.89
N PHE A 670 0.27 31.73 -23.62
CA PHE A 670 -0.72 32.37 -22.75
C PHE A 670 -0.38 33.84 -22.48
N VAL A 671 0.89 34.20 -22.30
CA VAL A 671 1.32 35.61 -22.20
C VAL A 671 0.96 36.39 -23.47
N ALA A 672 1.19 35.81 -24.66
CA ALA A 672 0.80 36.45 -25.92
C ALA A 672 -0.73 36.61 -26.05
N TYR A 673 -1.50 35.61 -25.61
CA TYR A 673 -2.96 35.71 -25.54
C TYR A 673 -3.40 36.86 -24.60
N GLN A 674 -2.84 36.94 -23.40
CA GLN A 674 -3.18 37.98 -22.42
C GLN A 674 -2.86 39.40 -22.92
N GLU A 675 -1.81 39.59 -23.73
CA GLU A 675 -1.55 40.87 -24.41
C GLU A 675 -2.69 41.30 -25.33
N THR A 676 -3.33 40.35 -26.02
CA THR A 676 -4.47 40.65 -26.89
C THR A 676 -5.73 40.98 -26.09
N VAL A 677 -5.96 40.29 -24.97
CA VAL A 677 -7.07 40.54 -24.06
C VAL A 677 -6.98 41.93 -23.46
N GLU A 678 -5.82 42.30 -22.91
CA GLU A 678 -5.63 43.60 -22.27
C GLU A 678 -5.76 44.74 -23.28
N LYS A 679 -5.20 44.60 -24.49
CA LYS A 679 -5.40 45.57 -25.58
C LYS A 679 -6.88 45.74 -25.94
N ARG A 680 -7.65 44.66 -26.00
CA ARG A 680 -9.08 44.71 -26.35
C ARG A 680 -9.93 45.36 -25.25
N LEU A 681 -9.58 45.19 -23.98
CA LEU A 681 -10.36 45.72 -22.85
C LEU A 681 -9.94 47.13 -22.40
N THR A 682 -8.73 47.56 -22.76
CA THR A 682 -8.20 48.90 -22.45
C THR A 682 -8.33 49.90 -23.60
N ALA A 683 -8.61 49.42 -24.82
CA ALA A 683 -9.00 50.23 -25.98
C ALA A 683 -10.49 50.58 -25.93
#